data_AF-A0A0M9WC55-F1
#
_entry.id   AF-A0A0M9WC55-F1
#
_cell.length_a   1.000
_cell.length_b   1.000
_cell.length_c   1.000
_cell.angle_alpha   90.00
_cell.angle_beta   90.00
_cell.angle_gamma   90.00
#
_symmetry.space_group_name_H-M   'P 1'
#
loop_
_entity.id
_entity.type
_entity.pdbx_description
1 polymer ?
#
loop_
_entity_poly.entity_id
_entity_poly.type
_entity_poly.pdbx_seq_one_letter_code
_entity_poly.pdbx_strand_id
1 'polypeptide(L)'
;MAPASIDSRIVDVAVPKKDTLGLPGPARERLEKAGVDLSDGYPYRPSRPLYIDDVYNVRDYDRIHIDPGSRADPEKKALLSAAKEVIPLTRHIGTEIVGLQLKDLTDQQKDELGLLIAERSVVFFRGQDITPQQQKQLGEWFGEVEIHPQVPHVPGIPGVTVMWPALQETETPASFRRPGGASRWHSDLVHERQPAGVTHLHNDTVPTVGGDTLWASGYAAYEKLSPLFRKLIDGRTAIYRSAHPYLDRKNPETGPQYIEREHPIVRVHPATGWKALWVNRAMTDRIVGLDKAESDVILGYLYDVYEKNPDIQVRFKWSPRTSALWDNRITIHNASWDYEGSQPRHGTRVTSLAEKPVFDPNAPTRREKLAKMSATTTITSPPEITADNVASLFPEVDTSLAREILPASQTNTAPGGELEGYDEEQVRLMDEVCIVLDNNDRPIGSASKKLCHLMTNIDKGLLHRAFSVFLFDSNKRLLLQQRATEKITFPDMWTNTCCSHPLGIPGETGAELDAAVMGVKRAAQRKLDHELGIKAEQVPLDKFEFFTRIHYKAPSDGKWGEHEVDYILFIQADVDLKPSPNEVRDTTYVSADELKAMFEQPGLKFTPWFKLICNSMLFEWWSHLGTPALDKYKNEQDIRRM
;
A
#
# COMPACT_ATOMS: atom_id res chain seq x y z
N MET A 1 40.02 -26.61 0.54
CA MET A 1 39.38 -27.78 1.18
C MET A 1 38.05 -28.04 0.49
N ALA A 2 37.67 -29.32 0.33
CA ALA A 2 36.35 -29.67 -0.17
C ALA A 2 35.27 -29.06 0.75
N PRO A 3 34.16 -28.54 0.20
CA PRO A 3 33.09 -27.98 1.01
C PRO A 3 32.46 -29.06 1.89
N ALA A 4 32.26 -28.74 3.18
CA ALA A 4 31.48 -29.57 4.08
C ALA A 4 30.02 -29.67 3.61
N SER A 5 29.29 -30.63 4.15
CA SER A 5 27.83 -30.63 4.04
C SER A 5 27.27 -29.32 4.60
N ILE A 6 26.17 -28.85 4.00
CA ILE A 6 25.45 -27.67 4.48
C ILE A 6 24.94 -27.83 5.92
N ASP A 7 24.69 -29.08 6.31
CA ASP A 7 24.30 -29.47 7.65
C ASP A 7 25.09 -30.73 8.02
N SER A 8 25.79 -30.69 9.16
CA SER A 8 26.66 -31.80 9.60
C SER A 8 25.89 -33.10 9.86
N ARG A 9 24.56 -33.05 10.01
CA ARG A 9 23.69 -34.22 10.16
C ARG A 9 23.46 -34.96 8.84
N ILE A 10 23.65 -34.28 7.70
CA ILE A 10 23.49 -34.87 6.38
C ILE A 10 24.78 -35.58 5.99
N VAL A 11 24.73 -36.90 5.99
CA VAL A 11 25.86 -37.77 5.65
C VAL A 11 25.78 -38.32 4.23
N ASP A 12 24.57 -38.45 3.68
CA ASP A 12 24.32 -38.96 2.34
C ASP A 12 24.42 -37.84 1.30
N VAL A 13 25.65 -37.52 0.92
CA VAL A 13 25.98 -36.45 -0.03
C VAL A 13 26.68 -36.98 -1.27
N ALA A 14 26.42 -36.35 -2.41
CA ALA A 14 27.27 -36.50 -3.58
C ALA A 14 28.66 -35.91 -3.27
N VAL A 15 29.71 -36.62 -3.68
CA VAL A 15 31.09 -36.19 -3.43
C VAL A 15 31.35 -34.83 -4.09
N PRO A 16 31.78 -33.81 -3.33
CA PRO A 16 32.07 -32.51 -3.90
C PRO A 16 33.24 -32.62 -4.88
N LYS A 17 33.08 -31.98 -6.03
CA LYS A 17 34.09 -31.91 -7.09
C LYS A 17 34.56 -30.46 -7.22
N LYS A 18 35.86 -30.26 -7.40
CA LYS A 18 36.41 -28.98 -7.80
C LYS A 18 36.54 -28.93 -9.32
N ASP A 19 36.02 -27.89 -9.95
CA ASP A 19 36.13 -27.70 -11.40
C ASP A 19 37.36 -26.86 -11.77
N THR A 20 37.86 -27.04 -12.98
CA THR A 20 39.09 -26.39 -13.49
C THR A 20 38.82 -25.60 -14.77
N LEU A 21 37.57 -25.20 -15.00
CA LEU A 21 37.17 -24.42 -16.16
C LEU A 21 37.91 -23.07 -16.20
N GLY A 22 38.21 -22.59 -17.41
CA GLY A 22 38.87 -21.31 -17.62
C GLY A 22 37.99 -20.15 -17.19
N LEU A 23 38.26 -19.58 -16.01
CA LEU A 23 37.52 -18.44 -15.49
C LEU A 23 37.74 -17.20 -16.39
N PRO A 24 36.68 -16.46 -16.77
CA PRO A 24 36.83 -15.25 -17.55
C PRO A 24 37.69 -14.20 -16.84
N GLY A 25 38.46 -13.41 -17.61
CA GLY A 25 39.42 -12.43 -17.09
C GLY A 25 38.85 -11.48 -16.01
N PRO A 26 37.73 -10.78 -16.26
CA PRO A 26 37.14 -9.88 -15.25
C PRO A 26 36.71 -10.58 -13.96
N ALA A 27 36.17 -11.80 -14.07
CA ALA A 27 35.80 -12.59 -12.90
C ALA A 27 37.03 -13.02 -12.10
N ARG A 28 38.09 -13.47 -12.78
CA ARG A 28 39.37 -13.80 -12.16
C ARG A 28 39.95 -12.61 -11.40
N GLU A 29 40.02 -11.45 -12.04
CA GLU A 29 40.56 -10.22 -11.44
C GLU A 29 39.82 -9.86 -10.15
N ARG A 30 38.48 -9.89 -10.16
CA ARG A 30 37.67 -9.60 -8.96
C ARG A 30 37.94 -10.61 -7.84
N LEU A 31 37.97 -11.90 -8.14
CA LEU A 31 38.17 -12.95 -7.14
C LEU A 31 39.58 -12.90 -6.54
N GLU A 32 40.62 -12.73 -7.36
CA GLU A 32 42.01 -12.58 -6.91
C GLU A 32 42.20 -11.31 -6.08
N LYS A 33 41.63 -10.17 -6.52
CA LYS A 33 41.60 -8.92 -5.75
C LYS A 33 40.92 -9.09 -4.38
N ALA A 34 39.92 -9.97 -4.31
CA ALA A 34 39.20 -10.31 -3.07
C ALA A 34 39.91 -11.37 -2.21
N GLY A 35 41.11 -11.82 -2.58
CA GLY A 35 41.88 -12.83 -1.85
C GLY A 35 41.30 -14.24 -1.94
N VAL A 36 40.48 -14.53 -2.95
CA VAL A 36 39.95 -15.89 -3.18
C VAL A 36 41.05 -16.74 -3.79
N ASP A 37 41.33 -17.89 -3.17
CA ASP A 37 42.31 -18.84 -3.68
C ASP A 37 41.78 -19.60 -4.91
N LEU A 38 42.40 -19.35 -6.07
CA LEU A 38 42.10 -19.98 -7.35
C LEU A 38 43.17 -20.99 -7.80
N SER A 39 44.23 -21.21 -7.00
CA SER A 39 45.42 -21.98 -7.39
C SER A 39 45.09 -23.41 -7.83
N ASP A 40 44.15 -24.05 -7.13
CA ASP A 40 43.74 -25.43 -7.39
C ASP A 40 42.42 -25.53 -8.19
N GLY A 41 41.97 -24.50 -8.90
CA GLY A 41 40.73 -24.49 -9.70
C GLY A 41 39.54 -23.73 -9.08
N TYR A 42 38.41 -23.66 -9.79
CA TYR A 42 37.20 -22.94 -9.40
C TYR A 42 35.95 -23.36 -10.20
N PRO A 43 34.75 -23.40 -9.59
CA PRO A 43 34.48 -23.36 -8.15
C PRO A 43 34.50 -24.77 -7.53
N TYR A 44 34.20 -24.87 -6.24
CA TYR A 44 33.83 -26.16 -5.63
C TYR A 44 32.33 -26.39 -5.78
N ARG A 45 31.95 -27.56 -6.30
CA ARG A 45 30.58 -28.07 -6.18
C ARG A 45 30.31 -28.47 -4.73
N PRO A 46 29.11 -28.19 -4.20
CA PRO A 46 28.79 -28.49 -2.81
C PRO A 46 28.72 -29.99 -2.57
N SER A 47 28.83 -30.39 -1.30
CA SER A 47 28.44 -31.72 -0.83
C SER A 47 26.92 -31.83 -0.92
N ARG A 48 26.41 -32.24 -2.08
CA ARG A 48 24.99 -32.13 -2.43
C ARG A 48 24.17 -33.24 -1.76
N PRO A 49 23.14 -32.92 -0.95
CA PRO A 49 22.28 -33.93 -0.35
C PRO A 49 21.52 -34.74 -1.40
N LEU A 50 21.37 -36.04 -1.16
CA LEU A 50 20.70 -36.96 -2.08
C LEU A 50 19.20 -37.13 -1.77
N TYR A 51 18.84 -37.17 -0.48
CA TYR A 51 17.51 -37.55 -0.04
C TYR A 51 16.65 -36.36 0.39
N ILE A 52 15.35 -36.46 0.13
CA ILE A 52 14.39 -35.38 0.35
C ILE A 52 14.21 -35.03 1.82
N ASP A 53 14.24 -36.02 2.71
CA ASP A 53 14.08 -35.84 4.15
C ASP A 53 15.26 -35.07 4.77
N ASP A 54 16.46 -35.31 4.28
CA ASP A 54 17.65 -34.55 4.69
C ASP A 54 17.50 -33.06 4.32
N VAL A 55 17.07 -32.76 3.09
CA VAL A 55 16.95 -31.37 2.63
C VAL A 55 15.77 -30.64 3.23
N TYR A 56 14.65 -31.34 3.42
CA TYR A 56 13.45 -30.78 4.03
C TYR A 56 13.78 -30.12 5.37
N ASN A 57 14.70 -30.68 6.14
CA ASN A 57 15.04 -30.21 7.48
C ASN A 57 16.10 -29.09 7.55
N VAL A 58 16.80 -28.76 6.46
CA VAL A 58 17.93 -27.80 6.49
C VAL A 58 17.50 -26.41 6.97
N ARG A 59 16.24 -26.03 6.73
CA ARG A 59 15.69 -24.69 7.03
C ARG A 59 14.21 -24.71 7.46
N ASP A 60 13.71 -25.85 7.95
CA ASP A 60 12.31 -26.02 8.35
C ASP A 60 12.00 -25.56 9.79
N TYR A 61 12.32 -24.31 10.08
CA TYR A 61 12.04 -23.67 11.37
C TYR A 61 11.67 -22.21 11.13
N ASP A 62 10.92 -21.61 12.07
CA ASP A 62 10.62 -20.18 12.01
C ASP A 62 11.86 -19.36 12.43
N ARG A 63 12.12 -18.31 11.67
CA ARG A 63 13.20 -17.34 11.80
C ARG A 63 12.60 -15.96 12.01
N ILE A 64 13.20 -15.18 12.89
CA ILE A 64 12.89 -13.76 13.01
C ILE A 64 13.47 -13.05 11.79
N HIS A 65 12.63 -12.33 11.06
CA HIS A 65 13.05 -11.48 9.95
C HIS A 65 12.54 -10.06 10.19
N ILE A 66 13.46 -9.09 10.26
CA ILE A 66 13.14 -7.67 10.37
C ILE A 66 13.46 -7.02 9.03
N ASP A 67 12.43 -6.65 8.28
CA ASP A 67 12.57 -6.11 6.93
C ASP A 67 13.30 -4.75 6.96
N PRO A 68 14.45 -4.59 6.30
CA PRO A 68 15.15 -3.30 6.22
C PRO A 68 14.28 -2.15 5.70
N GLY A 69 13.36 -2.44 4.78
CA GLY A 69 12.44 -1.45 4.26
C GLY A 69 11.47 -0.90 5.31
N SER A 70 11.17 -1.66 6.38
CA SER A 70 10.37 -1.17 7.51
C SER A 70 11.14 -0.28 8.49
N ARG A 71 12.48 -0.31 8.43
CA ARG A 71 13.36 0.57 9.22
C ARG A 71 13.76 1.86 8.48
N ALA A 72 13.55 1.87 7.17
CA ALA A 72 13.96 2.96 6.29
C ALA A 72 13.19 4.26 6.55
N ASP A 73 13.82 5.39 6.24
CA ASP A 73 13.10 6.63 5.98
C ASP A 73 12.17 6.43 4.76
N PRO A 74 10.85 6.64 4.88
CA PRO A 74 9.92 6.50 3.77
C PRO A 74 10.29 7.35 2.54
N GLU A 75 10.92 8.51 2.73
CA GLU A 75 11.35 9.39 1.65
C GLU A 75 12.68 8.96 1.03
N LYS A 76 13.41 8.02 1.66
CA LYS A 76 14.70 7.49 1.20
C LYS A 76 15.73 8.60 0.93
N LYS A 77 15.72 9.64 1.76
CA LYS A 77 16.47 10.88 1.55
C LYS A 77 17.98 10.63 1.53
N ALA A 78 18.50 9.79 2.42
CA ALA A 78 19.95 9.57 2.52
C ALA A 78 20.53 8.83 1.30
N LEU A 79 19.77 7.92 0.71
CA LEU A 79 20.14 7.17 -0.48
C LEU A 79 19.96 8.01 -1.74
N LEU A 80 18.77 8.61 -1.92
CA LEU A 80 18.42 9.31 -3.15
C LEU A 80 19.19 10.62 -3.33
N SER A 81 19.49 11.35 -2.25
CA SER A 81 20.29 12.59 -2.33
C SER A 81 21.79 12.33 -2.56
N ALA A 82 22.29 11.15 -2.17
CA ALA A 82 23.68 10.76 -2.41
C ALA A 82 23.89 10.24 -3.84
N ALA A 83 22.83 9.80 -4.51
CA ALA A 83 22.90 9.36 -5.89
C ALA A 83 23.19 10.54 -6.82
N LYS A 84 24.07 10.32 -7.80
CA LYS A 84 24.28 11.27 -8.90
C LYS A 84 23.02 11.38 -9.77
N GLU A 85 22.34 10.25 -9.99
CA GLU A 85 21.12 10.17 -10.79
C GLU A 85 20.28 8.97 -10.34
N VAL A 86 18.95 9.12 -10.42
CA VAL A 86 17.98 8.07 -10.13
C VAL A 86 17.09 7.92 -11.37
N ILE A 87 17.23 6.80 -12.07
CA ILE A 87 16.63 6.60 -13.40
C ILE A 87 15.54 5.53 -13.30
N PRO A 88 14.24 5.89 -13.33
CA PRO A 88 13.18 4.91 -13.49
C PRO A 88 13.29 4.23 -14.86
N LEU A 89 13.45 2.91 -14.89
CA LEU A 89 13.59 2.19 -16.16
C LEU A 89 12.24 1.95 -16.84
N THR A 90 11.19 1.75 -16.05
CA THR A 90 9.80 1.70 -16.51
C THR A 90 8.88 2.37 -15.50
N ARG A 91 7.60 2.55 -15.86
CA ARG A 91 6.62 3.14 -14.92
C ARG A 91 6.42 2.29 -13.67
N HIS A 92 6.36 0.97 -13.82
CA HIS A 92 5.86 0.06 -12.77
C HIS A 92 6.92 -0.81 -12.11
N ILE A 93 8.15 -0.84 -12.64
CA ILE A 93 9.22 -1.69 -12.15
C ILE A 93 10.58 -1.16 -12.59
N GLY A 94 11.61 -1.36 -11.78
CA GLY A 94 12.98 -1.07 -12.14
C GLY A 94 13.38 0.38 -11.89
N THR A 95 14.52 0.55 -11.22
CA THR A 95 15.21 1.83 -11.05
C THR A 95 16.72 1.60 -11.15
N GLU A 96 17.43 2.40 -11.92
CA GLU A 96 18.91 2.43 -11.92
C GLU A 96 19.39 3.58 -11.04
N ILE A 97 20.34 3.30 -10.14
CA ILE A 97 20.99 4.30 -9.28
C ILE A 97 22.41 4.51 -9.78
N VAL A 98 22.74 5.76 -10.10
CA VAL A 98 24.03 6.16 -10.64
C VAL A 98 24.84 6.90 -9.57
N GLY A 99 26.15 6.64 -9.52
CA GLY A 99 27.09 7.39 -8.69
C GLY A 99 27.36 6.82 -7.29
N LEU A 100 26.71 5.72 -6.91
CA LEU A 100 26.93 5.05 -5.63
C LEU A 100 27.65 3.70 -5.78
N GLN A 101 28.42 3.34 -4.75
CA GLN A 101 29.04 2.02 -4.60
C GLN A 101 28.36 1.28 -3.45
N LEU A 102 27.86 0.08 -3.72
CA LEU A 102 27.14 -0.74 -2.74
C LEU A 102 27.96 -1.05 -1.48
N LYS A 103 29.28 -1.19 -1.62
CA LYS A 103 30.21 -1.43 -0.51
C LYS A 103 30.36 -0.25 0.46
N ASP A 104 30.01 0.96 0.01
CA ASP A 104 30.25 2.21 0.73
C ASP A 104 28.95 2.78 1.33
N LEU A 105 27.82 2.09 1.15
CA LEU A 105 26.54 2.53 1.70
C LEU A 105 26.56 2.53 3.23
N THR A 106 26.01 3.58 3.83
CA THR A 106 25.73 3.62 5.27
C THR A 106 24.58 2.68 5.62
N ASP A 107 24.43 2.36 6.89
CA ASP A 107 23.35 1.50 7.37
C ASP A 107 21.96 2.07 7.04
N GLN A 108 21.77 3.38 7.19
CA GLN A 108 20.55 4.06 6.76
C GLN A 108 20.30 3.90 5.25
N GLN A 109 21.33 4.07 4.41
CA GLN A 109 21.22 3.91 2.97
C GLN A 109 20.91 2.46 2.56
N LYS A 110 21.39 1.46 3.31
CA LYS A 110 21.05 0.05 3.07
C LYS A 110 19.58 -0.23 3.38
N ASP A 111 19.05 0.32 4.48
CA ASP A 111 17.62 0.23 4.83
C ASP A 111 16.75 0.90 3.75
N GLU A 112 17.11 2.12 3.35
CA GLU A 112 16.43 2.85 2.27
C GLU A 112 16.54 2.15 0.91
N LEU A 113 17.64 1.47 0.63
CA LEU A 113 17.79 0.62 -0.55
C LEU A 113 16.83 -0.58 -0.47
N GLY A 114 16.68 -1.19 0.71
CA GLY A 114 15.69 -2.24 0.96
C GLY A 114 14.26 -1.76 0.63
N LEU A 115 13.87 -0.58 1.12
CA LEU A 115 12.57 0.01 0.80
C LEU A 115 12.43 0.32 -0.70
N LEU A 116 13.46 0.87 -1.34
CA LEU A 116 13.43 1.17 -2.77
C LEU A 116 13.23 -0.11 -3.61
N ILE A 117 13.92 -1.20 -3.26
CA ILE A 117 13.73 -2.50 -3.91
C ILE A 117 12.30 -3.01 -3.66
N ALA A 118 11.79 -2.90 -2.43
CA ALA A 118 10.43 -3.32 -2.10
C ALA A 118 9.35 -2.53 -2.87
N GLU A 119 9.57 -1.25 -3.18
CA GLU A 119 8.64 -0.40 -3.93
C GLU A 119 8.78 -0.56 -5.46
N ARG A 120 10.02 -0.69 -5.95
CA ARG A 120 10.37 -0.70 -7.39
C ARG A 120 10.64 -2.09 -7.94
N SER A 121 10.56 -3.10 -7.10
CA SER A 121 10.74 -4.51 -7.37
C SER A 121 12.18 -4.94 -7.73
N VAL A 122 12.93 -4.13 -8.47
CA VAL A 122 14.34 -4.36 -8.78
C VAL A 122 15.09 -3.03 -8.92
N VAL A 123 16.32 -2.98 -8.40
CA VAL A 123 17.22 -1.82 -8.46
C VAL A 123 18.58 -2.23 -9.05
N PHE A 124 19.14 -1.37 -9.89
CA PHE A 124 20.38 -1.65 -10.63
C PHE A 124 21.49 -0.64 -10.31
N PHE A 125 22.72 -1.12 -10.31
CA PHE A 125 23.93 -0.32 -10.12
C PHE A 125 25.02 -0.79 -11.09
N ARG A 126 25.54 0.11 -11.92
CA ARG A 126 26.65 -0.20 -12.84
C ARG A 126 28.00 0.13 -12.20
N GLY A 127 29.08 -0.45 -12.74
CA GLY A 127 30.45 -0.12 -12.38
C GLY A 127 30.79 -0.35 -10.91
N GLN A 128 30.25 -1.42 -10.32
CA GLN A 128 30.44 -1.71 -8.89
C GLN A 128 31.82 -2.35 -8.64
N ASP A 129 32.50 -1.92 -7.58
CA ASP A 129 33.76 -2.49 -7.07
C ASP A 129 33.52 -3.24 -5.76
N ILE A 130 32.72 -4.30 -5.82
CA ILE A 130 32.28 -5.06 -4.65
C ILE A 130 32.88 -6.47 -4.63
N THR A 131 33.52 -6.86 -3.54
CA THR A 131 34.05 -8.23 -3.38
C THR A 131 32.93 -9.24 -3.09
N PRO A 132 33.14 -10.55 -3.30
CA PRO A 132 32.21 -11.59 -2.85
C PRO A 132 31.86 -11.50 -1.34
N GLN A 133 32.83 -11.16 -0.50
CA GLN A 133 32.64 -10.99 0.95
C GLN A 133 31.73 -9.80 1.25
N GLN A 134 31.96 -8.66 0.60
CA GLN A 134 31.10 -7.47 0.74
C GLN A 134 29.69 -7.72 0.19
N GLN A 135 29.57 -8.47 -0.92
CA GLN A 135 28.29 -8.90 -1.45
C GLN A 135 27.52 -9.75 -0.43
N LYS A 136 28.20 -10.69 0.24
CA LYS A 136 27.62 -11.49 1.33
C LYS A 136 27.18 -10.63 2.51
N GLN A 137 28.04 -9.71 2.96
CA GLN A 137 27.75 -8.81 4.08
C GLN A 137 26.51 -7.94 3.80
N LEU A 138 26.34 -7.46 2.56
CA LEU A 138 25.12 -6.75 2.18
C LEU A 138 23.90 -7.69 2.17
N GLY A 139 24.05 -8.94 1.74
CA GLY A 139 23.00 -9.96 1.89
C GLY A 139 22.59 -10.18 3.35
N GLU A 140 23.55 -10.26 4.27
CA GLU A 140 23.32 -10.43 5.71
C GLU A 140 22.54 -9.25 6.31
N TRP A 141 22.72 -8.04 5.75
CA TRP A 141 21.91 -6.88 6.12
C TRP A 141 20.42 -7.06 5.75
N PHE A 142 20.17 -7.67 4.58
CA PHE A 142 18.81 -7.90 4.09
C PHE A 142 18.12 -9.12 4.71
N GLY A 143 18.85 -10.03 5.33
CA GLY A 143 18.31 -11.22 5.97
C GLY A 143 19.35 -12.34 6.11
N GLU A 144 18.93 -13.51 6.58
CA GLU A 144 19.82 -14.67 6.64
C GLU A 144 20.22 -15.08 5.22
N VAL A 145 21.52 -15.10 4.93
CA VAL A 145 22.03 -15.49 3.60
C VAL A 145 21.83 -16.97 3.39
N GLU A 146 21.15 -17.32 2.31
CA GLU A 146 20.92 -18.69 1.91
C GLU A 146 22.23 -19.36 1.47
N ILE A 147 22.46 -20.56 1.98
CA ILE A 147 23.49 -21.46 1.48
C ILE A 147 22.77 -22.52 0.65
N HIS A 148 22.97 -22.51 -0.66
CA HIS A 148 22.31 -23.46 -1.54
C HIS A 148 22.90 -24.87 -1.43
N PRO A 149 22.08 -25.91 -1.19
CA PRO A 149 22.60 -27.28 -1.05
C PRO A 149 23.10 -27.91 -2.37
N GLN A 150 22.74 -27.37 -3.53
CA GLN A 150 23.00 -27.99 -4.83
C GLN A 150 23.90 -27.18 -5.75
N VAL A 151 24.01 -25.86 -5.54
CA VAL A 151 24.70 -24.96 -6.45
C VAL A 151 26.08 -24.59 -5.88
N PRO A 152 27.13 -24.49 -6.72
CA PRO A 152 28.47 -24.09 -6.30
C PRO A 152 28.53 -22.71 -5.64
N HIS A 153 29.44 -22.56 -4.68
CA HIS A 153 29.72 -21.31 -3.98
C HIS A 153 31.13 -20.81 -4.27
N VAL A 154 31.38 -19.52 -4.05
CA VAL A 154 32.74 -18.98 -4.06
C VAL A 154 33.54 -19.66 -2.93
N PRO A 155 34.74 -20.21 -3.21
CA PRO A 155 35.54 -20.90 -2.21
C PRO A 155 35.77 -20.07 -0.95
N GLY A 156 35.52 -20.66 0.22
CA GLY A 156 35.68 -20.00 1.52
C GLY A 156 34.57 -19.01 1.89
N ILE A 157 33.57 -18.79 1.03
CA ILE A 157 32.52 -17.80 1.22
C ILE A 157 31.15 -18.43 0.95
N PRO A 158 30.67 -19.34 1.82
CA PRO A 158 29.39 -20.01 1.64
C PRO A 158 28.23 -19.00 1.55
N GLY A 159 27.28 -19.27 0.66
CA GLY A 159 26.14 -18.40 0.38
C GLY A 159 26.37 -17.38 -0.74
N VAL A 160 27.61 -17.24 -1.22
CA VAL A 160 27.89 -16.53 -2.48
C VAL A 160 27.87 -17.55 -3.61
N THR A 161 26.69 -17.76 -4.17
CA THR A 161 26.44 -18.74 -5.24
C THR A 161 27.11 -18.30 -6.54
N VAL A 162 27.72 -19.24 -7.27
CA VAL A 162 28.36 -18.99 -8.56
C VAL A 162 27.35 -19.12 -9.70
N MET A 163 27.21 -18.06 -10.50
CA MET A 163 26.33 -18.02 -11.67
C MET A 163 27.17 -18.12 -12.95
N TRP A 164 27.38 -19.35 -13.41
CA TRP A 164 28.27 -19.61 -14.54
C TRP A 164 27.68 -20.60 -15.54
N PRO A 165 27.10 -20.13 -16.67
CA PRO A 165 26.50 -20.99 -17.68
C PRO A 165 27.45 -22.06 -18.26
N ALA A 166 28.74 -21.73 -18.46
CA ALA A 166 29.72 -22.72 -18.93
C ALA A 166 29.94 -23.85 -17.91
N LEU A 167 29.81 -23.57 -16.61
CA LEU A 167 29.85 -24.60 -15.56
C LEU A 167 28.62 -25.49 -15.61
N GLN A 168 27.44 -24.90 -15.82
CA GLN A 168 26.19 -25.64 -15.95
C GLN A 168 26.16 -26.55 -17.19
N GLU A 169 26.75 -26.10 -18.30
CA GLU A 169 26.85 -26.87 -19.55
C GLU A 169 27.60 -28.19 -19.39
N THR A 170 28.52 -28.28 -18.41
CA THR A 170 29.23 -29.54 -18.09
C THR A 170 28.33 -30.62 -17.48
N GLU A 171 27.17 -30.25 -16.94
CA GLU A 171 26.18 -31.18 -16.38
C GLU A 171 24.97 -31.35 -17.30
N THR A 172 24.50 -30.25 -17.88
CA THR A 172 23.32 -30.24 -18.75
C THR A 172 23.58 -29.30 -19.92
N PRO A 173 23.84 -29.84 -21.13
CA PRO A 173 24.08 -29.03 -22.32
C PRO A 173 22.90 -28.10 -22.63
N ALA A 174 23.20 -26.83 -22.91
CA ALA A 174 22.22 -25.86 -23.36
C ALA A 174 22.11 -25.85 -24.90
N SER A 175 20.96 -25.42 -25.42
CA SER A 175 20.75 -25.17 -26.84
C SER A 175 19.68 -24.12 -27.03
N PHE A 176 19.54 -23.58 -28.25
CA PHE A 176 18.51 -22.59 -28.56
C PHE A 176 17.10 -23.02 -28.12
N ARG A 177 16.77 -24.32 -28.30
CA ARG A 177 15.47 -24.90 -27.93
C ARG A 177 15.37 -25.27 -26.45
N ARG A 178 16.50 -25.40 -25.76
CA ARG A 178 16.61 -25.81 -24.34
C ARG A 178 17.72 -24.98 -23.70
N PRO A 179 17.48 -23.68 -23.44
CA PRO A 179 18.52 -22.75 -22.98
C PRO A 179 19.09 -23.07 -21.59
N GLY A 180 18.48 -24.01 -20.85
CA GLY A 180 18.94 -24.42 -19.52
C GLY A 180 18.77 -23.33 -18.46
N GLY A 181 19.38 -23.52 -17.29
CA GLY A 181 19.49 -22.49 -16.26
C GLY A 181 18.18 -21.85 -15.81
N ALA A 182 18.27 -20.53 -15.59
CA ALA A 182 17.20 -19.67 -15.11
C ALA A 182 16.32 -19.09 -16.25
N SER A 183 16.29 -19.73 -17.43
CA SER A 183 15.59 -19.25 -18.63
C SER A 183 14.09 -19.57 -18.68
N ARG A 184 13.47 -19.72 -17.50
CA ARG A 184 12.01 -19.85 -17.32
C ARG A 184 11.56 -18.84 -16.29
N TRP A 185 10.36 -18.28 -16.45
CA TRP A 185 9.82 -17.32 -15.50
C TRP A 185 9.60 -17.95 -14.12
N HIS A 186 10.27 -17.40 -13.10
CA HIS A 186 10.22 -17.92 -11.73
C HIS A 186 10.52 -16.86 -10.66
N SER A 187 10.11 -17.14 -9.42
CA SER A 187 10.68 -16.53 -8.22
C SER A 187 11.62 -17.54 -7.58
N ASP A 188 12.75 -17.09 -7.03
CA ASP A 188 13.70 -17.99 -6.38
C ASP A 188 13.13 -18.61 -5.08
N LEU A 189 13.51 -19.86 -4.80
CA LEU A 189 13.32 -20.54 -3.51
C LEU A 189 11.89 -20.50 -2.93
N VAL A 190 10.86 -20.57 -3.78
CA VAL A 190 9.45 -20.55 -3.35
C VAL A 190 9.01 -21.72 -2.47
N HIS A 191 9.80 -22.80 -2.43
CA HIS A 191 9.55 -24.00 -1.64
C HIS A 191 10.08 -23.92 -0.21
N GLU A 192 10.79 -22.85 0.14
CA GLU A 192 11.27 -22.64 1.51
C GLU A 192 10.11 -22.27 2.43
N ARG A 193 10.22 -22.66 3.72
CA ARG A 193 9.23 -22.27 4.75
C ARG A 193 9.14 -20.75 4.90
N GLN A 194 10.29 -20.09 4.84
CA GLN A 194 10.41 -18.63 4.74
C GLN A 194 11.26 -18.32 3.50
N PRO A 195 10.59 -18.00 2.36
CA PRO A 195 11.20 -17.87 1.03
C PRO A 195 12.25 -16.79 0.89
N ALA A 196 12.90 -16.76 -0.28
CA ALA A 196 13.81 -15.69 -0.67
C ALA A 196 13.12 -14.32 -0.63
N GLY A 197 13.84 -13.33 -0.09
CA GLY A 197 13.57 -11.91 -0.24
C GLY A 197 14.52 -11.29 -1.26
N VAL A 198 15.27 -10.28 -0.82
CA VAL A 198 16.24 -9.58 -1.66
C VAL A 198 17.30 -10.55 -2.15
N THR A 199 17.48 -10.60 -3.46
CA THR A 199 18.57 -11.30 -4.11
C THR A 199 19.43 -10.32 -4.88
N HIS A 200 20.74 -10.41 -4.67
CA HIS A 200 21.76 -9.61 -5.31
C HIS A 200 22.55 -10.47 -6.29
N LEU A 201 22.36 -10.23 -7.59
CA LEU A 201 23.20 -10.76 -8.66
C LEU A 201 24.23 -9.70 -9.09
N HIS A 202 25.50 -10.07 -9.07
CA HIS A 202 26.59 -9.26 -9.61
C HIS A 202 27.24 -10.01 -10.77
N ASN A 203 27.23 -9.43 -11.97
CA ASN A 203 27.87 -10.03 -13.14
C ASN A 203 29.20 -9.35 -13.45
N ASP A 204 30.27 -10.14 -13.42
CA ASP A 204 31.64 -9.71 -13.71
C ASP A 204 31.90 -9.71 -15.21
N THR A 205 31.47 -10.78 -15.88
CA THR A 205 31.63 -10.98 -17.31
C THR A 205 30.27 -11.23 -17.93
N VAL A 206 29.98 -10.53 -19.02
CA VAL A 206 28.73 -10.66 -19.77
C VAL A 206 29.01 -10.63 -21.27
N PRO A 207 28.19 -11.28 -22.10
CA PRO A 207 28.31 -11.18 -23.54
C PRO A 207 28.06 -9.74 -24.01
N THR A 208 28.70 -9.34 -25.12
CA THR A 208 28.51 -7.99 -25.70
C THR A 208 27.08 -7.79 -26.23
N VAL A 209 26.47 -8.88 -26.72
CA VAL A 209 25.10 -8.94 -27.26
C VAL A 209 24.36 -10.12 -26.61
N GLY A 210 23.10 -9.90 -26.23
CA GLY A 210 22.27 -10.89 -25.55
C GLY A 210 22.62 -11.08 -24.07
N GLY A 211 22.06 -12.11 -23.45
CA GLY A 211 22.31 -12.46 -22.04
C GLY A 211 21.55 -11.58 -21.03
N ASP A 212 20.56 -10.84 -21.52
CA ASP A 212 19.71 -9.96 -20.72
C ASP A 212 18.94 -10.73 -19.64
N THR A 213 18.43 -9.99 -18.66
CA THR A 213 17.50 -10.57 -17.67
C THR A 213 16.24 -9.74 -17.64
N LEU A 214 15.10 -10.43 -17.56
CA LEU A 214 13.78 -9.83 -17.50
C LEU A 214 13.19 -10.06 -16.11
N TRP A 215 12.48 -9.05 -15.59
CA TRP A 215 11.70 -9.13 -14.37
C TRP A 215 10.27 -8.66 -14.63
N ALA A 216 9.31 -9.20 -13.90
CA ALA A 216 7.92 -8.80 -13.94
C ALA A 216 7.40 -8.50 -12.51
N SER A 217 6.64 -7.42 -12.34
CA SER A 217 6.16 -6.96 -11.03
C SER A 217 4.90 -7.68 -10.58
N GLY A 218 4.94 -8.30 -9.40
CA GLY A 218 3.79 -8.95 -8.76
C GLY A 218 2.70 -7.97 -8.32
N TYR A 219 3.06 -6.73 -7.94
CA TYR A 219 2.08 -5.68 -7.68
C TYR A 219 1.28 -5.34 -8.94
N ALA A 220 1.99 -5.08 -10.04
CA ALA A 220 1.34 -4.71 -11.28
C ALA A 220 0.55 -5.87 -11.90
N ALA A 221 1.04 -7.11 -11.76
CA ALA A 221 0.31 -8.31 -12.17
C ALA A 221 -1.02 -8.46 -11.41
N TYR A 222 -1.02 -8.28 -10.09
CA TYR A 222 -2.26 -8.27 -9.30
C TYR A 222 -3.22 -7.16 -9.75
N GLU A 223 -2.69 -5.97 -10.03
CA GLU A 223 -3.46 -4.81 -10.50
C GLU A 223 -4.04 -4.96 -11.91
N LYS A 224 -3.51 -5.87 -12.74
CA LYS A 224 -4.06 -6.21 -14.06
C LYS A 224 -5.33 -7.07 -13.96
N LEU A 225 -5.50 -7.80 -12.86
CA LEU A 225 -6.68 -8.61 -12.63
C LEU A 225 -7.91 -7.73 -12.38
N SER A 226 -9.08 -8.16 -12.87
CA SER A 226 -10.33 -7.47 -12.55
C SER A 226 -10.64 -7.59 -11.04
N PRO A 227 -11.32 -6.60 -10.44
CA PRO A 227 -11.68 -6.67 -9.02
C PRO A 227 -12.46 -7.95 -8.65
N LEU A 228 -13.32 -8.45 -9.53
CA LEU A 228 -14.05 -9.71 -9.30
C LEU A 228 -13.11 -10.92 -9.32
N PHE A 229 -12.14 -10.97 -10.23
CA PHE A 229 -11.17 -12.06 -10.26
C PHE A 229 -10.23 -12.02 -9.04
N ARG A 230 -9.87 -10.83 -8.55
CA ARG A 230 -9.11 -10.70 -7.30
C ARG A 230 -9.85 -11.33 -6.11
N LYS A 231 -11.16 -11.08 -5.97
CA LYS A 231 -11.99 -11.74 -4.94
C LYS A 231 -11.96 -13.27 -5.03
N LEU A 232 -11.80 -13.81 -6.23
CA LEU A 232 -11.66 -15.25 -6.44
C LEU A 232 -10.34 -15.75 -5.85
N ILE A 233 -9.21 -15.07 -6.11
CA ILE A 233 -7.88 -15.58 -5.71
C ILE A 233 -7.41 -15.12 -4.32
N ASP A 234 -7.99 -14.05 -3.77
CA ASP A 234 -7.65 -13.51 -2.45
C ASP A 234 -7.88 -14.56 -1.35
N GLY A 235 -6.92 -14.69 -0.45
CA GLY A 235 -6.94 -15.66 0.65
C GLY A 235 -6.67 -17.11 0.25
N ARG A 236 -6.51 -17.42 -1.04
CA ARG A 236 -6.16 -18.78 -1.48
C ARG A 236 -4.68 -19.06 -1.37
N THR A 237 -4.37 -20.33 -1.20
CA THR A 237 -3.01 -20.85 -1.16
C THR A 237 -2.75 -21.79 -2.33
N ALA A 238 -1.47 -21.97 -2.64
CA ALA A 238 -1.00 -22.95 -3.60
C ALA A 238 0.17 -23.73 -3.01
N ILE A 239 0.40 -24.91 -3.58
CA ILE A 239 1.59 -25.70 -3.33
C ILE A 239 2.71 -25.20 -4.25
N TYR A 240 3.84 -24.84 -3.65
CA TYR A 240 5.07 -24.45 -4.31
C TYR A 240 6.10 -25.54 -4.10
N ARG A 241 6.84 -25.87 -5.16
CA ARG A 241 7.80 -26.97 -5.15
C ARG A 241 9.24 -26.53 -5.42
N SER A 242 10.22 -27.32 -5.00
CA SER A 242 11.63 -27.07 -5.31
C SER A 242 11.90 -27.16 -6.80
N ALA A 243 12.88 -26.38 -7.30
CA ALA A 243 13.34 -26.51 -8.68
C ALA A 243 14.07 -27.84 -8.92
N HIS A 244 14.81 -28.28 -7.90
CA HIS A 244 15.58 -29.51 -7.96
C HIS A 244 14.82 -30.70 -7.35
N PRO A 245 14.93 -31.89 -7.95
CA PRO A 245 14.42 -33.11 -7.36
C PRO A 245 15.42 -33.75 -6.38
N TYR A 246 14.90 -34.65 -5.55
CA TYR A 246 15.61 -35.46 -4.57
C TYR A 246 15.10 -36.92 -4.62
N LEU A 247 15.82 -37.83 -3.98
CA LEU A 247 15.41 -39.23 -3.83
C LEU A 247 14.57 -39.44 -2.57
N ASP A 248 13.64 -40.39 -2.60
CA ASP A 248 12.97 -40.89 -1.39
C ASP A 248 13.77 -42.08 -0.83
N ARG A 249 14.30 -41.92 0.39
CA ARG A 249 15.06 -42.95 1.10
C ARG A 249 14.20 -44.19 1.41
N LYS A 250 12.91 -44.01 1.67
CA LYS A 250 11.97 -45.08 2.05
C LYS A 250 11.36 -45.75 0.83
N ASN A 251 11.19 -45.02 -0.28
CA ASN A 251 10.60 -45.54 -1.52
C ASN A 251 11.42 -45.15 -2.76
N PRO A 252 12.62 -45.72 -2.99
CA PRO A 252 13.52 -45.30 -4.07
C PRO A 252 12.93 -45.41 -5.49
N GLU A 253 11.96 -46.32 -5.69
CA GLU A 253 11.31 -46.57 -6.98
C GLU A 253 10.25 -45.51 -7.37
N THR A 254 9.92 -44.59 -6.46
CA THR A 254 8.91 -43.53 -6.72
C THR A 254 9.41 -42.42 -7.64
N GLY A 255 10.69 -42.46 -8.03
CA GLY A 255 11.30 -41.45 -8.87
C GLY A 255 11.57 -40.13 -8.13
N PRO A 256 11.86 -39.05 -8.87
CA PRO A 256 12.26 -37.77 -8.30
C PRO A 256 11.14 -37.14 -7.46
N GLN A 257 11.47 -36.76 -6.23
CA GLN A 257 10.60 -36.04 -5.30
C GLN A 257 11.00 -34.57 -5.20
N TYR A 258 10.05 -33.71 -4.84
CA TYR A 258 10.26 -32.28 -4.67
C TYR A 258 9.85 -31.84 -3.28
N ILE A 259 10.57 -30.86 -2.72
CA ILE A 259 10.13 -30.21 -1.49
C ILE A 259 8.88 -29.41 -1.83
N GLU A 260 7.78 -29.67 -1.13
CA GLU A 260 6.53 -28.91 -1.26
C GLU A 260 6.29 -28.02 -0.03
N ARG A 261 5.78 -26.81 -0.26
CA ARG A 261 5.26 -25.90 0.78
C ARG A 261 4.01 -25.21 0.30
N GLU A 262 3.07 -25.01 1.21
CA GLU A 262 1.86 -24.24 0.97
C GLU A 262 2.09 -22.76 1.31
N HIS A 263 1.83 -21.87 0.34
CA HIS A 263 1.92 -20.42 0.51
C HIS A 263 0.74 -19.71 -0.15
N PRO A 264 0.39 -18.48 0.27
CA PRO A 264 -0.64 -17.69 -0.39
C PRO A 264 -0.27 -17.32 -1.83
N ILE A 265 -1.25 -17.37 -2.75
CA ILE A 265 -1.07 -16.94 -4.15
C ILE A 265 -1.10 -15.42 -4.31
N VAL A 266 -1.74 -14.72 -3.38
CA VAL A 266 -1.66 -13.26 -3.20
C VAL A 266 -1.08 -13.02 -1.83
N ARG A 267 0.05 -12.31 -1.75
CA ARG A 267 0.68 -11.96 -0.47
C ARG A 267 0.75 -10.47 -0.27
N VAL A 268 0.96 -10.06 0.97
CA VAL A 268 1.18 -8.67 1.36
C VAL A 268 2.64 -8.49 1.74
N HIS A 269 3.29 -7.52 1.13
CA HIS A 269 4.69 -7.24 1.43
C HIS A 269 4.80 -6.45 2.74
N PRO A 270 5.61 -6.88 3.72
CA PRO A 270 5.61 -6.31 5.08
C PRO A 270 6.06 -4.84 5.13
N ALA A 271 7.08 -4.44 4.36
CA ALA A 271 7.53 -3.05 4.33
C ALA A 271 6.56 -2.08 3.63
N THR A 272 5.93 -2.47 2.51
CA THR A 272 5.06 -1.57 1.73
C THR A 272 3.60 -1.65 2.14
N GLY A 273 3.18 -2.79 2.71
CA GLY A 273 1.78 -3.10 2.99
C GLY A 273 0.94 -3.38 1.75
N TRP A 274 1.55 -3.63 0.58
CA TRP A 274 0.82 -3.79 -0.69
C TRP A 274 0.56 -5.25 -1.05
N LYS A 275 -0.60 -5.52 -1.64
CA LYS A 275 -0.93 -6.82 -2.24
C LYS A 275 -0.13 -7.06 -3.54
N ALA A 276 0.49 -8.23 -3.63
CA ALA A 276 1.17 -8.73 -4.82
C ALA A 276 0.68 -10.13 -5.18
N LEU A 277 0.49 -10.37 -6.47
CA LEU A 277 0.38 -11.73 -7.00
C LEU A 277 1.74 -12.40 -6.80
N TRP A 278 1.74 -13.69 -6.46
CA TRP A 278 2.97 -14.43 -6.18
C TRP A 278 2.90 -15.88 -6.68
N VAL A 279 2.78 -16.05 -7.99
CA VAL A 279 2.79 -17.37 -8.64
C VAL A 279 3.78 -17.40 -9.79
N ASN A 280 4.30 -18.57 -10.12
CA ASN A 280 5.14 -18.74 -11.31
C ASN A 280 4.97 -20.13 -11.93
N ARG A 281 5.12 -20.20 -13.25
CA ARG A 281 4.89 -21.44 -14.02
C ARG A 281 5.90 -22.54 -13.73
N ALA A 282 7.11 -22.19 -13.26
CA ALA A 282 8.16 -23.16 -13.02
C ALA A 282 7.92 -24.01 -11.76
N MET A 283 7.38 -23.39 -10.69
CA MET A 283 7.40 -23.96 -9.35
C MET A 283 6.09 -23.83 -8.56
N THR A 284 5.06 -23.14 -9.06
CA THR A 284 3.71 -23.24 -8.48
C THR A 284 3.01 -24.46 -9.08
N ASP A 285 2.63 -25.44 -8.27
CA ASP A 285 2.11 -26.74 -8.74
C ASP A 285 0.58 -26.77 -8.84
N ARG A 286 -0.12 -26.42 -7.74
CA ARG A 286 -1.58 -26.49 -7.67
C ARG A 286 -2.15 -25.51 -6.64
N ILE A 287 -3.35 -24.98 -6.89
CA ILE A 287 -4.13 -24.21 -5.91
C ILE A 287 -4.82 -25.18 -4.97
N VAL A 288 -4.67 -24.95 -3.67
CA VAL A 288 -5.25 -25.82 -2.64
C VAL A 288 -6.77 -25.69 -2.64
N GLY A 289 -7.46 -26.81 -2.55
CA GLY A 289 -8.93 -26.88 -2.49
C GLY A 289 -9.66 -26.82 -3.83
N LEU A 290 -8.93 -26.80 -4.96
CA LEU A 290 -9.51 -26.89 -6.30
C LEU A 290 -9.17 -28.21 -6.97
N ASP A 291 -10.03 -28.65 -7.89
CA ASP A 291 -9.70 -29.77 -8.77
C ASP A 291 -8.54 -29.39 -9.69
N LYS A 292 -7.75 -30.40 -10.10
CA LYS A 292 -6.55 -30.16 -10.90
C LYS A 292 -6.85 -29.36 -12.18
N ALA A 293 -7.92 -29.67 -12.89
CA ALA A 293 -8.28 -28.97 -14.12
C ALA A 293 -8.62 -27.49 -13.87
N GLU A 294 -9.33 -27.18 -12.79
CA GLU A 294 -9.67 -25.81 -12.40
C GLU A 294 -8.43 -25.02 -11.98
N SER A 295 -7.58 -25.65 -11.15
CA SER A 295 -6.29 -25.09 -10.73
C SER A 295 -5.41 -24.77 -11.95
N ASP A 296 -5.27 -25.70 -12.89
CA ASP A 296 -4.45 -25.54 -14.09
C ASP A 296 -4.95 -24.38 -14.97
N VAL A 297 -6.27 -24.21 -15.11
CA VAL A 297 -6.88 -23.09 -15.86
C VAL A 297 -6.59 -21.75 -15.18
N ILE A 298 -6.82 -21.65 -13.86
CA ILE A 298 -6.62 -20.41 -13.11
C ILE A 298 -5.13 -20.04 -13.09
N LEU A 299 -4.26 -20.98 -12.74
CA LEU A 299 -2.81 -20.76 -12.73
C LEU A 299 -2.30 -20.39 -14.13
N GLY A 300 -2.76 -21.07 -15.18
CA GLY A 300 -2.45 -20.75 -16.57
C GLY A 300 -2.72 -19.28 -16.91
N TYR A 301 -3.89 -18.78 -16.54
CA TYR A 301 -4.24 -17.37 -16.72
C TYR A 301 -3.36 -16.43 -15.87
N LEU A 302 -3.11 -16.75 -14.60
CA LEU A 302 -2.26 -15.93 -13.73
C LEU A 302 -0.80 -15.85 -14.23
N TYR A 303 -0.26 -16.94 -14.76
CA TYR A 303 1.05 -16.94 -15.41
C TYR A 303 1.07 -16.04 -16.65
N ASP A 304 0.04 -16.13 -17.48
CA ASP A 304 -0.09 -15.31 -18.68
C ASP A 304 -0.14 -13.81 -18.35
N VAL A 305 -0.71 -13.41 -17.21
CA VAL A 305 -0.69 -12.02 -16.76
C VAL A 305 0.75 -11.51 -16.62
N TYR A 306 1.65 -12.28 -16.02
CA TYR A 306 3.06 -11.91 -15.97
C TYR A 306 3.72 -11.96 -17.33
N GLU A 307 3.59 -13.08 -18.03
CA GLU A 307 4.40 -13.42 -19.19
C GLU A 307 4.02 -12.62 -20.45
N LYS A 308 2.76 -12.20 -20.58
CA LYS A 308 2.21 -11.56 -21.79
C LYS A 308 1.97 -10.05 -21.66
N ASN A 309 2.25 -9.43 -20.51
CA ASN A 309 2.09 -7.98 -20.30
C ASN A 309 3.45 -7.29 -20.22
N PRO A 310 3.99 -6.75 -21.32
CA PRO A 310 5.31 -6.11 -21.31
C PRO A 310 5.35 -4.81 -20.49
N ASP A 311 4.22 -4.14 -20.27
CA ASP A 311 4.12 -2.89 -19.51
C ASP A 311 4.31 -3.06 -17.99
N ILE A 312 4.33 -4.31 -17.50
CA ILE A 312 4.65 -4.66 -16.12
C ILE A 312 6.01 -5.34 -15.96
N GLN A 313 6.78 -5.40 -17.06
CA GLN A 313 8.10 -6.01 -17.12
C GLN A 313 9.19 -4.97 -17.29
N VAL A 314 10.40 -5.30 -16.85
CA VAL A 314 11.63 -4.60 -17.24
C VAL A 314 12.62 -5.62 -17.81
N ARG A 315 13.21 -5.31 -18.96
CA ARG A 315 14.33 -6.06 -19.54
C ARG A 315 15.60 -5.25 -19.33
N PHE A 316 16.61 -5.85 -18.73
CA PHE A 316 17.86 -5.17 -18.41
C PHE A 316 19.01 -5.77 -19.21
N LYS A 317 19.64 -4.92 -20.03
CA LYS A 317 20.88 -5.24 -20.73
C LYS A 317 22.06 -5.05 -19.81
N TRP A 318 22.81 -6.14 -19.61
CA TRP A 318 23.95 -6.13 -18.73
C TRP A 318 25.15 -5.38 -19.33
N SER A 319 25.92 -4.78 -18.43
CA SER A 319 27.31 -4.38 -18.64
C SER A 319 28.19 -5.11 -17.62
N PRO A 320 29.49 -5.31 -17.88
CA PRO A 320 30.41 -5.84 -16.87
C PRO A 320 30.33 -5.07 -15.56
N ARG A 321 30.55 -5.75 -14.43
CA ARG A 321 30.55 -5.20 -13.07
C ARG A 321 29.23 -4.51 -12.68
N THR A 322 28.12 -5.09 -13.11
CA THR A 322 26.78 -4.56 -12.79
C THR A 322 26.11 -5.42 -11.74
N SER A 323 25.48 -4.77 -10.76
CA SER A 323 24.66 -5.38 -9.72
C SER A 323 23.18 -5.15 -10.00
N ALA A 324 22.37 -6.19 -9.89
CA ALA A 324 20.92 -6.11 -9.78
C ALA A 324 20.49 -6.67 -8.43
N LEU A 325 19.63 -5.93 -7.73
CA LEU A 325 19.01 -6.35 -6.48
C LEU A 325 17.50 -6.36 -6.67
N TRP A 326 16.86 -7.52 -6.54
CA TRP A 326 15.40 -7.65 -6.69
C TRP A 326 14.79 -8.36 -5.50
N ASP A 327 13.50 -8.14 -5.30
CA ASP A 327 12.75 -8.78 -4.23
C ASP A 327 11.89 -9.94 -4.76
N ASN A 328 12.27 -11.17 -4.43
CA ASN A 328 11.55 -12.38 -4.86
C ASN A 328 10.14 -12.48 -4.28
N ARG A 329 9.82 -11.74 -3.21
CA ARG A 329 8.47 -11.71 -2.62
C ARG A 329 7.45 -11.08 -3.56
N ILE A 330 7.90 -10.25 -4.49
CA ILE A 330 7.03 -9.43 -5.36
C ILE A 330 7.50 -9.39 -6.82
N THR A 331 8.37 -10.32 -7.22
CA THR A 331 8.83 -10.45 -8.62
C THR A 331 8.92 -11.89 -9.09
N ILE A 332 8.74 -12.07 -10.39
CA ILE A 332 9.29 -13.21 -11.14
C ILE A 332 10.32 -12.70 -12.15
N HIS A 333 11.24 -13.56 -12.56
CA HIS A 333 12.30 -13.21 -13.51
C HIS A 333 12.67 -14.34 -14.46
N ASN A 334 13.34 -14.00 -15.55
CA ASN A 334 13.78 -14.91 -16.60
C ASN A 334 15.12 -14.45 -17.19
N ALA A 335 16.12 -15.34 -17.20
CA ALA A 335 17.40 -15.09 -17.82
C ALA A 335 17.37 -15.45 -19.31
N SER A 336 17.60 -14.48 -20.20
CA SER A 336 17.69 -14.72 -21.63
C SER A 336 19.00 -15.41 -21.99
N TRP A 337 18.91 -16.49 -22.77
CA TRP A 337 20.06 -17.19 -23.36
C TRP A 337 20.19 -16.90 -24.86
N ASP A 338 19.72 -15.73 -25.31
CA ASP A 338 19.77 -15.27 -26.70
C ASP A 338 21.20 -14.97 -27.22
N TYR A 339 22.22 -15.15 -26.39
CA TYR A 339 23.63 -15.13 -26.78
C TYR A 339 24.19 -16.51 -27.11
N GLU A 340 23.41 -17.58 -26.90
CA GLU A 340 23.70 -18.97 -27.28
C GLU A 340 25.08 -19.51 -26.87
N GLY A 341 25.61 -19.05 -25.73
CA GLY A 341 26.94 -19.46 -25.27
C GLY A 341 28.11 -18.91 -26.10
N SER A 342 27.85 -18.05 -27.09
CA SER A 342 28.88 -17.51 -28.00
C SER A 342 29.97 -16.69 -27.30
N GLN A 343 29.68 -16.20 -26.10
CA GLN A 343 30.60 -15.43 -25.28
C GLN A 343 30.45 -15.80 -23.80
N PRO A 344 31.53 -15.64 -23.01
CA PRO A 344 31.50 -15.98 -21.59
C PRO A 344 30.52 -15.10 -20.82
N ARG A 345 29.86 -15.72 -19.84
CA ARG A 345 29.04 -15.05 -18.82
C ARG A 345 29.43 -15.61 -17.46
N HIS A 346 29.68 -14.76 -16.49
CA HIS A 346 30.00 -15.17 -15.13
C HIS A 346 29.60 -14.08 -14.14
N GLY A 347 29.06 -14.51 -13.00
CA GLY A 347 28.76 -13.65 -11.87
C GLY A 347 28.56 -14.44 -10.58
N THR A 348 28.19 -13.72 -9.53
CA THR A 348 27.89 -14.27 -8.21
C THR A 348 26.53 -13.78 -7.72
N ARG A 349 25.79 -14.64 -7.03
CA ARG A 349 24.47 -14.36 -6.47
C ARG A 349 24.45 -14.59 -4.97
N VAL A 350 23.91 -13.64 -4.23
CA VAL A 350 23.61 -13.76 -2.80
C VAL A 350 22.11 -13.57 -2.63
N THR A 351 21.45 -14.54 -2.01
CA THR A 351 20.01 -14.50 -1.74
C THR A 351 19.79 -14.45 -0.24
N SER A 352 19.07 -13.44 0.22
CA SER A 352 18.67 -13.30 1.62
C SER A 352 17.28 -13.89 1.82
N LEU A 353 17.11 -14.75 2.82
CA LEU A 353 15.82 -15.31 3.21
C LEU A 353 15.00 -14.27 3.98
N ALA A 354 13.69 -14.31 3.78
CA ALA A 354 12.76 -13.29 4.26
C ALA A 354 11.76 -13.85 5.29
N GLU A 355 10.63 -13.17 5.44
CA GLU A 355 9.54 -13.58 6.31
C GLU A 355 8.69 -14.70 5.70
N LYS A 356 7.88 -15.35 6.55
CA LYS A 356 6.85 -16.27 6.08
C LYS A 356 5.79 -15.47 5.30
N PRO A 357 5.38 -15.88 4.08
CA PRO A 357 4.42 -15.12 3.30
C PRO A 357 3.06 -15.05 4.02
N VAL A 358 2.48 -13.86 4.06
CA VAL A 358 1.17 -13.60 4.68
C VAL A 358 0.24 -12.91 3.68
N PHE A 359 -1.06 -13.18 3.83
CA PHE A 359 -2.12 -12.44 3.14
C PHE A 359 -2.92 -11.65 4.18
N ASP A 360 -3.26 -10.41 3.84
CA ASP A 360 -4.19 -9.57 4.61
C ASP A 360 -5.29 -9.08 3.65
N PRO A 361 -6.58 -9.40 3.92
CA PRO A 361 -7.69 -8.97 3.07
C PRO A 361 -7.84 -7.44 3.00
N ASN A 362 -7.42 -6.71 4.03
CA ASN A 362 -7.56 -5.25 4.15
C ASN A 362 -6.40 -4.47 3.52
N ALA A 363 -5.32 -5.15 3.13
CA ALA A 363 -4.17 -4.51 2.52
C ALA A 363 -4.53 -3.88 1.16
N PRO A 364 -4.09 -2.64 0.89
CA PRO A 364 -4.36 -1.98 -0.38
C PRO A 364 -3.51 -2.56 -1.51
N THR A 365 -3.94 -2.31 -2.75
CA THR A 365 -3.03 -2.36 -3.91
C THR A 365 -2.02 -1.22 -3.85
N ARG A 366 -0.90 -1.37 -4.56
CA ARG A 366 0.08 -0.30 -4.72
C ARG A 366 -0.57 0.94 -5.34
N ARG A 367 -1.40 0.80 -6.37
CA ARG A 367 -2.12 1.90 -7.03
C ARG A 367 -3.03 2.64 -6.06
N GLU A 368 -3.80 1.95 -5.23
CA GLU A 368 -4.64 2.60 -4.22
C GLU A 368 -3.79 3.37 -3.20
N LYS A 369 -2.71 2.77 -2.70
CA LYS A 369 -1.82 3.45 -1.75
C LYS A 369 -1.12 4.65 -2.38
N LEU A 370 -0.56 4.49 -3.57
CA LEU A 370 0.13 5.57 -4.29
C LEU A 370 -0.82 6.64 -4.81
N ALA A 371 -2.07 6.31 -5.15
CA ALA A 371 -3.08 7.31 -5.50
C ALA A 371 -3.48 8.12 -4.27
N LYS A 372 -3.63 7.49 -3.09
CA LYS A 372 -3.82 8.21 -1.83
C LYS A 372 -2.62 9.09 -1.52
N MET A 373 -1.39 8.59 -1.65
CA MET A 373 -0.17 9.38 -1.45
C MET A 373 0.00 10.50 -2.48
N SER A 374 -0.31 10.26 -3.76
CA SER A 374 -0.27 11.30 -4.81
C SER A 374 -1.38 12.33 -4.58
N ALA A 375 -2.55 11.93 -4.10
CA ALA A 375 -3.56 12.88 -3.62
C ALA A 375 -3.04 13.67 -2.41
N THR A 376 -2.08 13.15 -1.63
CA THR A 376 -1.37 13.87 -0.55
C THR A 376 -0.15 14.68 -1.04
N THR A 377 0.53 14.29 -2.14
CA THR A 377 1.83 14.86 -2.58
C THR A 377 1.75 15.72 -3.86
N THR A 378 0.68 15.60 -4.66
CA THR A 378 0.42 16.48 -5.83
C THR A 378 -0.47 17.66 -5.49
N ILE A 379 -0.70 17.90 -4.21
CA ILE A 379 -1.07 19.21 -3.74
C ILE A 379 0.28 19.93 -3.57
N THR A 380 0.67 20.77 -4.54
CA THR A 380 1.30 22.02 -4.09
C THR A 380 0.23 22.59 -3.17
N SER A 381 0.42 22.45 -1.84
CA SER A 381 -0.56 22.92 -0.86
C SER A 381 -1.10 24.23 -1.40
N PRO A 382 -2.40 24.35 -1.75
CA PRO A 382 -2.95 25.66 -1.99
C PRO A 382 -2.48 26.48 -0.79
N PRO A 383 -1.93 27.68 -1.03
CA PRO A 383 -1.32 28.48 0.03
C PRO A 383 -2.22 28.40 1.25
N GLU A 384 -1.65 27.99 2.39
CA GLU A 384 -2.41 27.77 3.62
C GLU A 384 -3.35 28.96 3.80
N ILE A 385 -4.65 28.71 3.82
CA ILE A 385 -5.61 29.82 3.89
C ILE A 385 -5.52 30.38 5.30
N THR A 386 -5.09 31.63 5.38
CA THR A 386 -4.95 32.38 6.63
C THR A 386 -5.83 33.62 6.58
N ALA A 387 -6.05 34.25 7.73
CA ALA A 387 -6.73 35.54 7.80
C ALA A 387 -6.08 36.61 6.90
N ASP A 388 -4.77 36.50 6.63
CA ASP A 388 -4.02 37.47 5.84
C ASP A 388 -4.20 37.30 4.33
N ASN A 389 -4.47 36.08 3.84
CA ASN A 389 -4.57 35.80 2.40
C ASN A 389 -5.97 35.43 1.91
N VAL A 390 -6.92 35.13 2.81
CA VAL A 390 -8.24 34.60 2.42
C VAL A 390 -9.02 35.55 1.52
N ALA A 391 -9.00 36.86 1.80
CA ALA A 391 -9.67 37.86 0.95
C ALA A 391 -9.00 38.04 -0.42
N SER A 392 -7.69 37.73 -0.54
CA SER A 392 -6.97 37.77 -1.82
C SER A 392 -7.28 36.53 -2.66
N LEU A 393 -7.45 35.38 -2.02
CA LEU A 393 -7.77 34.11 -2.69
C LEU A 393 -9.26 34.01 -3.04
N PHE A 394 -10.11 34.60 -2.20
CA PHE A 394 -11.57 34.59 -2.30
C PHE A 394 -12.12 36.00 -1.99
N PRO A 395 -12.23 36.88 -2.99
CA PRO A 395 -12.68 38.27 -2.79
C PRO A 395 -14.08 38.42 -2.18
N GLU A 396 -14.90 37.37 -2.23
CA GLU A 396 -16.25 37.32 -1.67
C GLU A 396 -16.29 36.90 -0.19
N VAL A 397 -15.14 36.54 0.41
CA VAL A 397 -15.05 36.24 1.85
C VAL A 397 -14.97 37.55 2.64
N ASP A 398 -15.90 37.74 3.57
CA ASP A 398 -15.88 38.87 4.50
C ASP A 398 -14.97 38.55 5.69
N THR A 399 -13.83 39.23 5.77
CA THR A 399 -12.86 39.11 6.87
C THR A 399 -13.22 39.95 8.10
N SER A 400 -14.30 40.74 8.07
CA SER A 400 -14.75 41.54 9.21
C SER A 400 -15.03 40.68 10.46
N LEU A 401 -15.49 39.43 10.24
CA LEU A 401 -15.69 38.44 11.29
C LEU A 401 -14.40 38.13 12.08
N ALA A 402 -13.22 38.25 11.45
CA ALA A 402 -11.92 38.05 12.08
C ALA A 402 -11.39 39.29 12.84
N ARG A 403 -12.07 40.44 12.75
CA ARG A 403 -11.62 41.74 13.30
C ARG A 403 -12.62 42.42 14.26
N GLU A 404 -13.39 41.63 15.02
CA GLU A 404 -14.40 42.01 16.05
C GLU A 404 -15.83 42.33 15.55
N ILE A 405 -16.74 41.38 15.83
CA ILE A 405 -18.14 41.50 16.30
C ILE A 405 -19.02 42.71 15.80
N LEU A 406 -19.70 42.53 14.65
CA LEU A 406 -21.00 43.07 14.14
C LEU A 406 -21.17 44.56 13.72
N PRO A 407 -22.21 44.96 12.92
CA PRO A 407 -23.22 44.20 12.14
C PRO A 407 -23.34 44.59 10.63
N ALA A 408 -23.92 43.66 9.85
CA ALA A 408 -24.65 43.80 8.57
C ALA A 408 -24.13 44.75 7.47
N SER A 409 -23.77 44.16 6.32
CA SER A 409 -24.18 44.73 5.03
C SER A 409 -24.61 43.60 4.08
N GLN A 410 -25.87 43.64 3.65
CA GLN A 410 -26.34 42.89 2.49
C GLN A 410 -25.60 43.42 1.27
N THR A 411 -24.68 42.62 0.73
CA THR A 411 -24.23 42.82 -0.64
C THR A 411 -25.01 41.83 -1.51
N ASN A 412 -26.03 42.35 -2.18
CA ASN A 412 -26.70 41.66 -3.27
C ASN A 412 -25.66 41.44 -4.39
N THR A 413 -25.17 40.20 -4.52
CA THR A 413 -24.53 39.75 -5.76
C THR A 413 -25.61 39.12 -6.64
N ALA A 414 -25.71 39.58 -7.88
CA ALA A 414 -26.66 39.09 -8.86
C ALA A 414 -26.50 37.56 -9.05
N PRO A 415 -27.59 36.80 -9.33
CA PRO A 415 -27.48 35.37 -9.55
C PRO A 415 -26.65 35.15 -10.82
N GLY A 416 -25.37 34.80 -10.66
CA GLY A 416 -24.64 34.10 -11.71
C GLY A 416 -25.37 32.79 -11.97
N GLY A 417 -25.51 32.41 -13.25
CA GLY A 417 -26.35 31.29 -13.74
C GLY A 417 -26.01 29.89 -13.22
N GLU A 418 -25.21 29.77 -12.16
CA GLU A 418 -24.85 28.53 -11.48
C GLU A 418 -25.99 27.93 -10.65
N LEU A 419 -27.02 28.70 -10.31
CA LEU A 419 -28.20 28.21 -9.59
C LEU A 419 -29.41 28.02 -10.51
N GLU A 420 -29.26 28.19 -11.82
CA GLU A 420 -30.32 27.93 -12.79
C GLU A 420 -30.77 26.47 -12.75
N GLY A 421 -32.07 26.25 -12.52
CA GLY A 421 -32.69 24.92 -12.50
C GLY A 421 -32.83 24.25 -11.13
N TYR A 422 -32.40 24.91 -10.04
CA TYR A 422 -32.62 24.43 -8.66
C TYR A 422 -33.89 25.03 -8.03
N ASP A 423 -34.42 24.37 -6.99
CA ASP A 423 -35.59 24.81 -6.23
C ASP A 423 -35.38 26.19 -5.55
N GLU A 424 -36.41 27.04 -5.57
CA GLU A 424 -36.31 28.44 -5.10
C GLU A 424 -35.98 28.54 -3.59
N GLU A 425 -36.49 27.62 -2.77
CA GLU A 425 -36.20 27.62 -1.34
C GLU A 425 -34.77 27.14 -1.06
N GLN A 426 -34.29 26.14 -1.78
CA GLN A 426 -32.90 25.68 -1.67
C GLN A 426 -31.90 26.73 -2.18
N VAL A 427 -32.26 27.50 -3.21
CA VAL A 427 -31.49 28.68 -3.64
C VAL A 427 -31.40 29.72 -2.53
N ARG A 428 -32.51 30.04 -1.85
CA ARG A 428 -32.50 30.98 -0.71
C ARG A 428 -31.62 30.49 0.45
N LEU A 429 -31.59 29.18 0.70
CA LEU A 429 -30.74 28.59 1.75
C LEU A 429 -29.24 28.64 1.41
N MET A 430 -28.88 28.88 0.14
CA MET A 430 -27.48 29.06 -0.26
C MET A 430 -26.89 30.43 0.11
N ASP A 431 -27.73 31.36 0.56
CA ASP A 431 -27.32 32.67 1.09
C ASP A 431 -26.96 32.64 2.58
N GLU A 432 -27.13 31.49 3.26
CA GLU A 432 -26.70 31.31 4.64
C GLU A 432 -25.19 31.62 4.78
N VAL A 433 -24.84 32.37 5.83
CA VAL A 433 -23.46 32.85 6.06
C VAL A 433 -22.69 31.83 6.88
N CYS A 434 -21.88 31.01 6.20
CA CYS A 434 -20.97 30.05 6.80
C CYS A 434 -19.74 30.73 7.42
N ILE A 435 -19.19 30.12 8.46
CA ILE A 435 -17.92 30.54 9.08
C ILE A 435 -16.77 29.90 8.31
N VAL A 436 -15.91 30.72 7.71
CA VAL A 436 -14.70 30.28 7.00
C VAL A 436 -13.58 30.09 8.02
N LEU A 437 -12.84 28.99 7.90
CA LEU A 437 -11.83 28.54 8.85
C LEU A 437 -10.44 28.43 8.22
N ASP A 438 -9.42 28.58 9.07
CA ASP A 438 -8.10 28.01 8.77
C ASP A 438 -8.10 26.50 9.06
N ASN A 439 -6.98 25.83 8.76
CA ASN A 439 -6.86 24.40 9.01
C ASN A 439 -7.03 24.03 10.49
N ASN A 440 -6.74 24.92 11.43
CA ASN A 440 -6.80 24.64 12.87
C ASN A 440 -8.14 25.04 13.50
N ASP A 441 -9.19 25.18 12.67
CA ASP A 441 -10.54 25.53 13.11
C ASP A 441 -10.60 26.90 13.79
N ARG A 442 -9.75 27.84 13.34
CA ARG A 442 -9.88 29.25 13.71
C ARG A 442 -10.72 29.99 12.69
N PRO A 443 -11.75 30.75 13.12
CA PRO A 443 -12.50 31.62 12.21
C PRO A 443 -11.60 32.68 11.57
N ILE A 444 -11.56 32.72 10.24
CA ILE A 444 -10.78 33.69 9.45
C ILE A 444 -11.65 34.57 8.55
N GLY A 445 -12.95 34.30 8.47
CA GLY A 445 -13.92 35.10 7.75
C GLY A 445 -15.30 34.45 7.71
N SER A 446 -16.18 35.00 6.88
CA SER A 446 -17.47 34.40 6.55
C SER A 446 -17.77 34.50 5.06
N ALA A 447 -18.56 33.55 4.55
CA ALA A 447 -18.95 33.49 3.15
C ALA A 447 -20.32 32.85 2.99
N SER A 448 -20.97 33.07 1.85
CA SER A 448 -22.22 32.38 1.53
C SER A 448 -21.99 30.87 1.42
N LYS A 449 -23.00 30.10 1.82
CA LYS A 449 -23.01 28.64 1.70
C LYS A 449 -22.73 28.22 0.26
N LYS A 450 -23.27 28.95 -0.73
CA LYS A 450 -22.93 28.77 -2.14
C LYS A 450 -21.42 28.76 -2.39
N LEU A 451 -20.73 29.81 -1.94
CA LEU A 451 -19.29 29.98 -2.16
C LEU A 451 -18.50 28.82 -1.52
N CYS A 452 -18.88 28.44 -0.30
CA CYS A 452 -18.26 27.38 0.47
C CYS A 452 -18.42 25.97 -0.14
N HIS A 453 -19.51 25.72 -0.86
CA HIS A 453 -19.83 24.39 -1.39
C HIS A 453 -19.45 24.20 -2.87
N LEU A 454 -18.92 25.22 -3.54
CA LEU A 454 -18.41 25.09 -4.91
C LEU A 454 -17.07 24.37 -4.92
N MET A 455 -16.96 23.29 -5.70
CA MET A 455 -15.72 22.52 -5.85
C MET A 455 -14.55 23.39 -6.33
N THR A 456 -14.80 24.41 -7.16
CA THR A 456 -13.79 25.38 -7.61
C THR A 456 -13.14 26.17 -6.48
N ASN A 457 -13.83 26.35 -5.34
CA ASN A 457 -13.31 27.03 -4.15
C ASN A 457 -12.76 26.03 -3.13
N ILE A 458 -13.45 24.90 -2.95
CA ILE A 458 -13.00 23.78 -2.13
C ILE A 458 -11.65 23.22 -2.63
N ASP A 459 -11.42 23.17 -3.94
CA ASP A 459 -10.16 22.72 -4.54
C ASP A 459 -9.02 23.73 -4.36
N LYS A 460 -9.35 25.01 -4.11
CA LYS A 460 -8.41 26.03 -3.67
C LYS A 460 -8.20 26.03 -2.15
N GLY A 461 -8.88 25.14 -1.42
CA GLY A 461 -8.72 24.93 0.01
C GLY A 461 -9.77 25.59 0.90
N LEU A 462 -10.78 26.30 0.36
CA LEU A 462 -11.79 26.99 1.16
C LEU A 462 -12.46 26.00 2.12
N LEU A 463 -12.42 26.29 3.41
CA LEU A 463 -12.83 25.42 4.50
C LEU A 463 -13.83 26.16 5.38
N HIS A 464 -14.89 25.50 5.81
CA HIS A 464 -15.90 26.09 6.70
C HIS A 464 -16.31 25.16 7.83
N ARG A 465 -16.92 25.73 8.87
CA ARG A 465 -17.39 24.97 10.04
C ARG A 465 -18.73 24.29 9.78
N ALA A 466 -18.90 23.08 10.27
CA ALA A 466 -20.15 22.33 10.25
C ALA A 466 -20.40 21.58 11.58
N PHE A 467 -21.57 20.96 11.70
CA PHE A 467 -21.88 20.04 12.79
C PHE A 467 -22.76 18.87 12.34
N SER A 468 -22.64 17.77 13.07
CA SER A 468 -23.42 16.54 12.91
C SER A 468 -24.04 16.14 14.25
N VAL A 469 -25.38 16.12 14.31
CA VAL A 469 -26.15 15.65 15.47
C VAL A 469 -26.50 14.17 15.32
N PHE A 470 -26.29 13.42 16.39
CA PHE A 470 -26.75 12.04 16.58
C PHE A 470 -27.72 12.00 17.75
N LEU A 471 -29.02 11.99 17.45
CA LEU A 471 -30.10 11.95 18.43
C LEU A 471 -30.55 10.51 18.66
N PHE A 472 -30.46 10.07 19.92
CA PHE A 472 -30.91 8.76 20.36
C PHE A 472 -32.22 8.88 21.15
N ASP A 473 -33.15 7.96 20.93
CA ASP A 473 -34.36 7.87 21.76
C ASP A 473 -34.08 7.18 23.12
N SER A 474 -35.11 7.08 23.95
CA SER A 474 -35.05 6.34 25.22
C SER A 474 -34.68 4.85 25.06
N ASN A 475 -34.93 4.27 23.88
CA ASN A 475 -34.56 2.89 23.52
C ASN A 475 -33.17 2.79 22.89
N LYS A 476 -32.37 3.86 22.90
CA LYS A 476 -31.02 3.93 22.32
C LYS A 476 -31.01 3.69 20.80
N ARG A 477 -32.09 3.98 20.08
CA ARG A 477 -32.16 3.97 18.62
C ARG A 477 -31.78 5.35 18.09
N LEU A 478 -30.96 5.39 17.03
CA LEU A 478 -30.54 6.61 16.37
C LEU A 478 -31.63 7.07 15.39
N LEU A 479 -32.00 8.35 15.46
CA LEU A 479 -32.84 9.01 14.47
C LEU A 479 -32.01 9.34 13.23
N LEU A 480 -32.40 8.78 12.09
CA LEU A 480 -31.85 9.10 10.77
C LEU A 480 -32.83 9.94 9.97
N GLN A 481 -32.29 10.74 9.06
CA GLN A 481 -33.06 11.40 8.02
C GLN A 481 -32.54 11.03 6.63
N GLN A 482 -33.44 10.96 5.66
CA GLN A 482 -33.12 10.95 4.24
C GLN A 482 -33.23 12.37 3.72
N ARG A 483 -32.17 12.86 3.07
CA ARG A 483 -32.13 14.22 2.50
C ARG A 483 -33.19 14.37 1.41
N ALA A 484 -33.86 15.53 1.36
CA ALA A 484 -34.81 15.88 0.31
C ALA A 484 -34.19 15.79 -1.09
N THR A 485 -35.02 15.53 -2.11
CA THR A 485 -34.59 15.43 -3.51
C THR A 485 -34.12 16.80 -4.03
N GLU A 486 -34.67 17.87 -3.47
CA GLU A 486 -34.42 19.27 -3.81
C GLU A 486 -33.06 19.77 -3.31
N LYS A 487 -32.43 19.08 -2.34
CA LYS A 487 -31.13 19.47 -1.77
C LYS A 487 -30.06 19.58 -2.86
N ILE A 488 -29.37 20.71 -2.91
CA ILE A 488 -28.28 20.94 -3.88
C ILE A 488 -27.10 20.00 -3.64
N THR A 489 -26.74 19.75 -2.37
CA THR A 489 -25.70 18.78 -2.02
C THR A 489 -26.28 17.48 -1.48
N PHE A 490 -25.80 16.37 -2.01
CA PHE A 490 -26.12 15.00 -1.61
C PHE A 490 -27.65 14.69 -1.51
N PRO A 491 -28.46 14.97 -2.56
CA PRO A 491 -29.89 14.65 -2.53
C PRO A 491 -30.15 13.15 -2.43
N ASP A 492 -31.29 12.78 -1.86
CA ASP A 492 -31.78 11.40 -1.69
C ASP A 492 -30.91 10.45 -0.84
N MET A 493 -29.88 10.96 -0.16
CA MET A 493 -29.00 10.15 0.68
C MET A 493 -29.48 10.12 2.14
N TRP A 494 -29.39 8.96 2.78
CA TRP A 494 -29.55 8.79 4.22
C TRP A 494 -28.35 9.35 4.99
N THR A 495 -28.61 10.02 6.10
CA THR A 495 -27.60 10.64 6.97
C THR A 495 -28.01 10.54 8.44
N ASN A 496 -27.10 10.92 9.35
CA ASN A 496 -27.42 11.12 10.78
C ASN A 496 -28.54 12.15 10.99
N THR A 497 -28.97 12.34 12.23
CA THR A 497 -30.17 13.11 12.58
C THR A 497 -30.26 14.48 11.90
N CYS A 498 -29.22 15.30 12.01
CA CYS A 498 -29.18 16.64 11.42
C CYS A 498 -27.74 17.05 11.15
N CYS A 499 -27.45 17.56 9.95
CA CYS A 499 -26.15 18.10 9.55
C CYS A 499 -26.33 19.47 8.92
N SER A 500 -25.63 20.46 9.44
CA SER A 500 -25.71 21.83 8.95
C SER A 500 -24.55 22.66 9.49
N HIS A 501 -24.59 23.96 9.23
CA HIS A 501 -23.55 24.91 9.59
C HIS A 501 -23.98 25.81 10.76
N PRO A 502 -23.08 26.10 11.72
CA PRO A 502 -23.20 27.30 12.53
C PRO A 502 -23.00 28.53 11.64
N LEU A 503 -23.74 29.59 11.92
CA LEU A 503 -23.68 30.82 11.13
C LEU A 503 -22.66 31.81 11.71
N GLY A 504 -22.11 32.66 10.85
CA GLY A 504 -21.25 33.80 11.22
C GLY A 504 -22.01 34.92 11.95
N ILE A 505 -22.79 34.57 12.97
CA ILE A 505 -23.64 35.46 13.75
C ILE A 505 -23.28 35.40 15.24
N PRO A 506 -23.69 36.41 16.03
CA PRO A 506 -23.41 36.44 17.46
C PRO A 506 -23.98 35.21 18.15
N GLY A 507 -23.12 34.54 18.91
CA GLY A 507 -23.50 33.34 19.65
C GLY A 507 -23.32 32.03 18.91
N GLU A 508 -23.12 32.01 17.58
CA GLU A 508 -22.84 30.77 16.83
C GLU A 508 -21.38 30.65 16.33
N THR A 509 -20.63 31.76 16.25
CA THR A 509 -19.24 31.76 15.76
C THR A 509 -18.26 30.97 16.65
N GLY A 510 -17.76 31.58 17.74
CA GLY A 510 -16.77 30.96 18.65
C GLY A 510 -15.37 30.77 18.04
N ALA A 511 -14.35 31.39 18.64
CA ALA A 511 -12.95 31.25 18.18
C ALA A 511 -12.20 30.12 18.90
N GLU A 512 -12.38 30.01 20.21
CA GLU A 512 -11.84 28.94 21.04
C GLU A 512 -12.80 27.75 21.12
N LEU A 513 -12.26 26.55 21.41
CA LEU A 513 -13.03 25.30 21.36
C LEU A 513 -14.32 25.36 22.17
N ASP A 514 -14.29 25.78 23.44
CA ASP A 514 -15.49 25.84 24.30
C ASP A 514 -16.57 26.78 23.74
N ALA A 515 -16.15 27.94 23.22
CA ALA A 515 -17.05 28.91 22.61
C ALA A 515 -17.64 28.39 21.30
N ALA A 516 -16.84 27.70 20.49
CA ALA A 516 -17.25 27.10 19.23
C ALA A 516 -18.20 25.91 19.46
N VAL A 517 -17.94 25.04 20.45
CA VAL A 517 -18.85 23.98 20.87
C VAL A 517 -20.20 24.56 21.28
N MET A 518 -20.22 25.65 22.06
CA MET A 518 -21.46 26.30 22.45
C MET A 518 -22.20 26.93 21.27
N GLY A 519 -21.47 27.52 20.32
CA GLY A 519 -22.05 28.04 19.07
C GLY A 519 -22.68 26.95 18.22
N VAL A 520 -21.98 25.84 18.05
CA VAL A 520 -22.46 24.65 17.35
C VAL A 520 -23.70 24.05 18.02
N LYS A 521 -23.76 23.99 19.36
CA LYS A 521 -24.96 23.52 20.08
C LYS A 521 -26.20 24.38 19.80
N ARG A 522 -26.03 25.71 19.75
CA ARG A 522 -27.12 26.65 19.40
C ARG A 522 -27.57 26.45 17.95
N ALA A 523 -26.62 26.31 17.04
CA ALA A 523 -26.89 26.04 15.64
C ALA A 523 -27.62 24.69 15.44
N ALA A 524 -27.19 23.65 16.16
CA ALA A 524 -27.82 22.34 16.18
C ALA A 524 -29.27 22.41 16.64
N GLN A 525 -29.55 23.08 17.76
CA GLN A 525 -30.91 23.28 18.24
C GLN A 525 -31.79 24.03 17.22
N ARG A 526 -31.26 25.11 16.60
CA ARG A 526 -31.96 25.87 15.55
C ARG A 526 -32.28 25.01 14.33
N LYS A 527 -31.32 24.21 13.87
CA LYS A 527 -31.47 23.39 12.66
C LYS A 527 -32.28 22.12 12.88
N LEU A 528 -32.29 21.55 14.08
CA LEU A 528 -33.22 20.49 14.45
C LEU A 528 -34.68 20.97 14.40
N ASP A 529 -34.96 22.22 14.82
CA ASP A 529 -36.31 22.80 14.64
C ASP A 529 -36.61 23.04 13.15
N HIS A 530 -35.66 23.61 12.42
CA HIS A 530 -35.87 23.92 11.00
C HIS A 530 -36.07 22.68 10.12
N GLU A 531 -35.23 21.65 10.26
CA GLU A 531 -35.27 20.46 9.38
C GLU A 531 -36.28 19.41 9.86
N LEU A 532 -36.38 19.20 11.18
CA LEU A 532 -37.15 18.11 11.77
C LEU A 532 -38.33 18.57 12.64
N GLY A 533 -38.49 19.88 12.87
CA GLY A 533 -39.56 20.42 13.72
C GLY A 533 -39.35 20.17 15.22
N ILE A 534 -38.15 19.74 15.62
CA ILE A 534 -37.82 19.41 17.01
C ILE A 534 -37.60 20.70 17.79
N LYS A 535 -38.50 20.99 18.73
CA LYS A 535 -38.49 22.23 19.51
C LYS A 535 -37.39 22.26 20.57
N ALA A 536 -36.88 23.46 20.85
CA ALA A 536 -35.76 23.70 21.76
C ALA A 536 -35.97 23.10 23.16
N GLU A 537 -37.21 23.05 23.65
CA GLU A 537 -37.58 22.49 24.95
C GLU A 537 -37.34 20.97 25.02
N GLN A 538 -37.38 20.29 23.87
CA GLN A 538 -37.14 18.85 23.76
C GLN A 538 -35.64 18.53 23.69
N VAL A 539 -34.82 19.48 23.24
CA VAL A 539 -33.36 19.36 23.10
C VAL A 539 -32.60 20.52 23.77
N PRO A 540 -32.63 20.65 25.12
CA PRO A 540 -31.89 21.68 25.84
C PRO A 540 -30.38 21.66 25.56
N LEU A 541 -29.74 22.84 25.52
CA LEU A 541 -28.33 22.99 25.13
C LEU A 541 -27.35 22.22 26.04
N ASP A 542 -27.69 22.09 27.33
CA ASP A 542 -26.91 21.36 28.33
C ASP A 542 -26.95 19.84 28.13
N LYS A 543 -27.94 19.32 27.40
CA LYS A 543 -28.06 17.89 27.08
C LYS A 543 -27.26 17.45 25.84
N PHE A 544 -26.75 18.39 25.04
CA PHE A 544 -25.84 18.03 23.96
C PHE A 544 -24.47 17.67 24.53
N GLU A 545 -23.95 16.53 24.12
CA GLU A 545 -22.60 16.08 24.45
C GLU A 545 -21.70 16.25 23.24
N PHE A 546 -20.59 16.98 23.41
CA PHE A 546 -19.59 17.14 22.36
C PHE A 546 -18.57 16.00 22.44
N PHE A 547 -18.32 15.36 21.29
CA PHE A 547 -17.40 14.23 21.20
C PHE A 547 -16.06 14.67 20.64
N THR A 548 -16.06 15.05 19.36
CA THR A 548 -14.84 15.35 18.62
C THR A 548 -15.16 16.26 17.43
N ARG A 549 -14.10 16.69 16.73
CA ARG A 549 -14.19 17.37 15.44
C ARG A 549 -13.55 16.48 14.37
N ILE A 550 -14.21 16.35 13.22
CA ILE A 550 -13.63 15.68 12.06
C ILE A 550 -13.37 16.70 10.96
N HIS A 551 -12.25 16.60 10.25
CA HIS A 551 -11.97 17.38 9.04
C HIS A 551 -12.00 16.45 7.85
N TYR A 552 -12.91 16.70 6.92
CA TYR A 552 -13.10 15.88 5.73
C TYR A 552 -13.38 16.75 4.50
N LYS A 553 -13.21 16.14 3.31
CA LYS A 553 -13.57 16.72 2.03
C LYS A 553 -14.28 15.68 1.18
N ALA A 554 -15.45 16.01 0.64
CA ALA A 554 -16.25 15.09 -0.16
C ALA A 554 -16.94 15.83 -1.33
N PRO A 555 -16.74 15.39 -2.58
CA PRO A 555 -17.54 15.89 -3.69
C PRO A 555 -18.97 15.33 -3.61
N SER A 556 -19.96 16.18 -3.83
CA SER A 556 -21.38 15.79 -3.99
C SER A 556 -21.65 15.42 -5.44
N ASP A 557 -21.31 16.32 -6.34
CA ASP A 557 -21.29 16.10 -7.78
C ASP A 557 -20.05 16.79 -8.37
N GLY A 558 -19.91 16.81 -9.70
CA GLY A 558 -18.74 17.46 -10.34
C GLY A 558 -18.61 18.96 -10.05
N LYS A 559 -19.63 19.62 -9.49
CA LYS A 559 -19.71 21.06 -9.24
C LYS A 559 -19.75 21.40 -7.75
N TRP A 560 -20.50 20.63 -6.96
CA TRP A 560 -20.75 20.87 -5.55
C TRP A 560 -20.05 19.84 -4.67
N GLY A 561 -19.71 20.23 -3.45
CA GLY A 561 -19.14 19.34 -2.44
C GLY A 561 -19.10 19.99 -1.07
N GLU A 562 -18.39 19.34 -0.15
CA GLU A 562 -18.16 19.79 1.21
C GLU A 562 -16.67 19.68 1.55
N HIS A 563 -16.17 20.67 2.29
CA HIS A 563 -14.84 20.67 2.88
C HIS A 563 -14.95 21.35 4.25
N GLU A 564 -14.99 20.54 5.30
CA GLU A 564 -15.58 20.96 6.56
C GLU A 564 -14.78 20.50 7.78
N VAL A 565 -14.74 21.35 8.81
CA VAL A 565 -14.50 20.92 10.19
C VAL A 565 -15.85 20.69 10.84
N ASP A 566 -16.23 19.42 10.99
CA ASP A 566 -17.53 18.97 11.45
C ASP A 566 -17.50 18.53 12.91
N TYR A 567 -18.31 19.20 13.73
CA TYR A 567 -18.44 18.95 15.17
C TYR A 567 -19.46 17.85 15.43
N ILE A 568 -19.03 16.81 16.14
CA ILE A 568 -19.89 15.66 16.45
C ILE A 568 -20.60 15.87 17.78
N LEU A 569 -21.92 15.96 17.73
CA LEU A 569 -22.80 16.13 18.90
C LEU A 569 -23.71 14.93 19.09
N PHE A 570 -23.79 14.43 20.33
CA PHE A 570 -24.77 13.44 20.74
C PHE A 570 -25.83 14.09 21.61
N ILE A 571 -27.06 13.61 21.51
CA ILE A 571 -28.13 13.94 22.45
C ILE A 571 -29.06 12.75 22.62
N GLN A 572 -29.53 12.51 23.83
CA GLN A 572 -30.57 11.52 24.09
C GLN A 572 -31.87 12.23 24.48
N ALA A 573 -32.91 12.09 23.64
CA ALA A 573 -34.21 12.71 23.83
C ALA A 573 -35.29 11.96 23.03
N ASP A 574 -36.47 11.78 23.62
CA ASP A 574 -37.67 11.41 22.87
C ASP A 574 -38.29 12.70 22.32
N VAL A 575 -38.54 12.74 21.00
CA VAL A 575 -38.92 13.97 20.31
C VAL A 575 -40.10 13.77 19.37
N ASP A 576 -40.90 14.83 19.23
CA ASP A 576 -41.92 14.95 18.19
C ASP A 576 -41.30 15.44 16.88
N LEU A 577 -41.61 14.77 15.77
CA LEU A 577 -41.10 15.11 14.43
C LEU A 577 -42.16 15.82 13.58
N LYS A 578 -41.75 16.91 12.95
CA LYS A 578 -42.46 17.59 11.86
C LYS A 578 -41.46 17.95 10.76
N PRO A 579 -40.99 16.96 9.97
CA PRO A 579 -39.94 17.19 8.99
C PRO A 579 -40.34 18.21 7.93
N SER A 580 -39.42 19.12 7.60
CA SER A 580 -39.59 20.07 6.50
C SER A 580 -39.41 19.32 5.17
N PRO A 581 -40.41 19.28 4.27
CA PRO A 581 -40.33 18.52 3.03
C PRO A 581 -39.17 18.92 2.12
N ASN A 582 -38.77 20.19 2.17
CA ASN A 582 -37.66 20.72 1.35
C ASN A 582 -36.27 20.41 1.94
N GLU A 583 -36.20 19.94 3.19
CA GLU A 583 -34.92 19.55 3.81
C GLU A 583 -34.83 18.01 3.96
N VAL A 584 -35.96 17.36 4.26
CA VAL A 584 -36.05 15.97 4.69
C VAL A 584 -37.13 15.22 3.93
N ARG A 585 -36.72 14.17 3.22
CA ARG A 585 -37.60 13.26 2.47
C ARG A 585 -38.26 12.22 3.37
N ASP A 586 -37.49 11.64 4.28
CA ASP A 586 -37.95 10.55 5.15
C ASP A 586 -37.16 10.53 6.46
N THR A 587 -37.69 9.87 7.48
CA THR A 587 -37.03 9.71 8.78
C THR A 587 -37.26 8.31 9.33
N THR A 588 -36.26 7.75 10.00
CA THR A 588 -36.43 6.47 10.68
C THR A 588 -35.58 6.37 11.94
N TYR A 589 -36.09 5.67 12.96
CA TYR A 589 -35.30 5.25 14.11
C TYR A 589 -34.71 3.86 13.85
N VAL A 590 -33.43 3.69 14.12
CA VAL A 590 -32.73 2.41 13.92
C VAL A 590 -31.84 2.07 15.10
N SER A 591 -31.74 0.78 15.40
CA SER A 591 -30.68 0.22 16.22
C SER A 591 -29.36 0.15 15.45
N ALA A 592 -28.26 -0.10 16.16
CA ALA A 592 -26.94 -0.27 15.54
C ALA A 592 -26.93 -1.41 14.52
N ASP A 593 -27.63 -2.52 14.78
CA ASP A 593 -27.66 -3.67 13.88
C ASP A 593 -28.57 -3.43 12.67
N GLU A 594 -29.69 -2.72 12.85
CA GLU A 594 -30.53 -2.27 11.72
C GLU A 594 -29.75 -1.31 10.82
N LEU A 595 -28.98 -0.38 11.37
CA LEU A 595 -28.15 0.52 10.56
C LEU A 595 -27.06 -0.24 9.78
N LYS A 596 -26.38 -1.21 10.40
CA LYS A 596 -25.43 -2.08 9.68
C LYS A 596 -26.13 -2.82 8.54
N ALA A 597 -27.32 -3.37 8.78
CA ALA A 597 -28.10 -4.02 7.74
C ALA A 597 -28.51 -3.04 6.62
N MET A 598 -28.87 -1.79 6.95
CA MET A 598 -29.18 -0.77 5.95
C MET A 598 -27.95 -0.43 5.07
N PHE A 599 -26.73 -0.45 5.60
CA PHE A 599 -25.52 -0.24 4.78
C PHE A 599 -25.29 -1.37 3.76
N GLU A 600 -25.80 -2.57 4.01
CA GLU A 600 -25.69 -3.71 3.12
C GLU A 600 -26.83 -3.77 2.08
N GLN A 601 -27.91 -3.00 2.27
CA GLN A 601 -29.07 -3.01 1.38
C GLN A 601 -28.77 -2.34 0.02
N PRO A 602 -28.91 -3.06 -1.10
CA PRO A 602 -28.74 -2.48 -2.43
C PRO A 602 -29.78 -1.37 -2.68
N GLY A 603 -29.33 -0.20 -3.09
CA GLY A 603 -30.19 0.93 -3.47
C GLY A 603 -30.25 2.05 -2.43
N LEU A 604 -29.89 1.80 -1.17
CA LEU A 604 -29.74 2.86 -0.19
C LEU A 604 -28.41 3.59 -0.39
N LYS A 605 -28.48 4.91 -0.52
CA LYS A 605 -27.31 5.79 -0.58
C LYS A 605 -27.19 6.50 0.77
N PHE A 606 -25.95 6.73 1.19
CA PHE A 606 -25.68 7.46 2.43
C PHE A 606 -24.62 8.52 2.16
N THR A 607 -24.70 9.59 2.93
CA THR A 607 -23.75 10.69 2.85
C THR A 607 -22.34 10.24 3.24
N PRO A 608 -21.29 10.79 2.60
CA PRO A 608 -19.92 10.35 2.82
C PRO A 608 -19.45 10.49 4.28
N TRP A 609 -19.74 11.63 4.92
CA TRP A 609 -19.33 11.89 6.31
C TRP A 609 -20.05 10.94 7.27
N PHE A 610 -21.33 10.64 7.07
CA PHE A 610 -22.08 9.73 7.93
C PHE A 610 -21.51 8.31 7.86
N LYS A 611 -21.19 7.82 6.64
CA LYS A 611 -20.49 6.54 6.46
C LYS A 611 -19.12 6.54 7.12
N LEU A 612 -18.38 7.63 6.99
CA LEU A 612 -17.05 7.80 7.59
C LEU A 612 -17.14 7.66 9.11
N ILE A 613 -18.00 8.45 9.76
CA ILE A 613 -18.24 8.43 11.22
C ILE A 613 -18.71 7.04 11.67
N CYS A 614 -19.63 6.40 10.92
CA CYS A 614 -20.11 5.08 11.25
C CYS A 614 -19.00 4.03 11.28
N ASN A 615 -18.20 3.98 10.23
CA ASN A 615 -17.16 2.96 10.05
C ASN A 615 -15.94 3.19 10.96
N SER A 616 -15.73 4.42 11.43
CA SER A 616 -14.57 4.75 12.25
C SER A 616 -14.83 4.77 13.75
N MET A 617 -16.02 5.20 14.18
CA MET A 617 -16.22 5.57 15.60
C MET A 617 -17.64 5.36 16.16
N LEU A 618 -18.69 5.58 15.36
CA LEU A 618 -20.07 5.59 15.88
C LEU A 618 -20.47 4.27 16.54
N PHE A 619 -20.22 3.13 15.90
CA PHE A 619 -20.68 1.84 16.42
C PHE A 619 -20.02 1.47 17.75
N GLU A 620 -18.76 1.85 17.93
CA GLU A 620 -18.05 1.69 19.20
C GLU A 620 -18.69 2.58 20.27
N TRP A 621 -18.86 3.87 20.00
CA TRP A 621 -19.47 4.82 20.94
C TRP A 621 -20.90 4.44 21.31
N TRP A 622 -21.69 4.02 20.33
CA TRP A 622 -23.05 3.57 20.52
C TRP A 622 -23.13 2.34 21.42
N SER A 623 -22.18 1.41 21.33
CA SER A 623 -22.12 0.26 22.24
C SER A 623 -21.93 0.64 23.71
N HIS A 624 -21.39 1.83 23.97
CA HIS A 624 -21.17 2.38 25.31
C HIS A 624 -22.26 3.37 25.75
N LEU A 625 -23.30 3.59 24.94
CA LEU A 625 -24.35 4.57 25.23
C LEU A 625 -25.04 4.31 26.57
N GLY A 626 -25.08 5.33 27.43
CA GLY A 626 -25.62 5.24 28.79
C GLY A 626 -24.71 4.53 29.80
N THR A 627 -23.42 4.36 29.49
CA THR A 627 -22.41 3.82 30.42
C THR A 627 -21.27 4.82 30.65
N PRO A 628 -20.59 4.79 31.81
CA PRO A 628 -19.43 5.67 32.06
C PRO A 628 -18.27 5.48 31.07
N ALA A 629 -18.21 4.35 30.38
CA ALA A 629 -17.19 4.08 29.37
C ALA A 629 -17.28 5.02 28.16
N LEU A 630 -18.42 5.68 27.94
CA LEU A 630 -18.62 6.65 26.88
C LEU A 630 -17.84 7.96 27.13
N ASP A 631 -17.62 8.33 28.40
CA ASP A 631 -17.05 9.63 28.77
C ASP A 631 -15.62 9.83 28.24
N LYS A 632 -14.87 8.74 28.04
CA LYS A 632 -13.49 8.81 27.50
C LYS A 632 -13.41 9.29 26.04
N TYR A 633 -14.55 9.30 25.32
CA TYR A 633 -14.63 9.76 23.93
C TYR A 633 -15.18 11.18 23.80
N LYS A 634 -15.54 11.82 24.92
CA LYS A 634 -16.10 13.18 24.94
C LYS A 634 -15.00 14.23 25.01
N ASN A 635 -15.28 15.41 24.48
CA ASN A 635 -14.44 16.61 24.59
C ASN A 635 -12.99 16.41 24.08
N GLU A 636 -12.83 15.70 22.97
CA GLU A 636 -11.53 15.56 22.32
C GLU A 636 -11.00 16.94 21.88
N GLN A 637 -9.74 17.21 22.22
CA GLN A 637 -9.11 18.51 21.96
C GLN A 637 -8.59 18.61 20.52
N ASP A 638 -8.17 17.50 19.92
CA ASP A 638 -7.60 17.48 18.58
C ASP A 638 -8.68 17.26 17.51
N ILE A 639 -8.40 17.74 16.29
CA ILE A 639 -9.25 17.52 15.11
C ILE A 639 -8.81 16.22 14.43
N ARG A 640 -9.75 15.30 14.24
CA ARG A 640 -9.52 14.07 13.47
C ARG A 640 -9.53 14.39 11.99
N ARG A 641 -8.38 14.30 11.32
CA ARG A 641 -8.26 14.48 9.85
C ARG A 641 -8.59 13.15 9.18
N MET A 642 -9.67 13.06 8.40
CA MET A 642 -10.23 11.80 7.92
C MET A 642 -10.37 11.70 6.40
#